data_AF-A0A2T2VGW2-F1
#
_entry.id   AF-A0A2T2VGW2-F1
#
_cell.length_a   1.000
_cell.length_b   1.000
_cell.length_c   1.000
_cell.angle_alpha   90.00
_cell.angle_beta   90.00
_cell.angle_gamma   90.00
#
_symmetry.space_group_name_H-M   'P 1'
#
loop_
_entity.id
_entity.type
_entity.pdbx_description
1 polymer ?
#
loop_
_entity_poly.entity_id
_entity_poly.type
_entity_poly.pdbx_seq_one_letter_code
_entity_poly.pdbx_strand_id
1 'polypeptide(L)'
;MALAVLVTVVVRTYAVRAVEADAEARQEAVVETALATIDDRFRSLRRELHGRARGVAADSNVAEGLRTWREREKRLPTLTQHVVGLKTGPHTTIEVYTPDGRVLAWTGPRMPLDSARIGTGRPTKPHTTVVEDGNGRWALAAWTPVKRGGDVLGTVRVVRVVRYRPPVQNRYVGTRSLEDRWRRHTGELVRVRWASTPPRTPHRALRGVDGAILGYGTVDPPSPDRLVERTASFYTDLLVAWVVGLVGWGLSLVVLWYLRLARREGLRRHRRARKAAAQRLVVVALLATGTRYAMLSLDVPARWAGAGTGLAPLFDPTYLASTIGGGIFRSIGDLLLTGLWAGGLAVALGILARHYRPRADALSELPTALRTYAPKEPHAAHFLGILVGLVAGSLGGIVALASVVRRAVLDSTLDFFSRTGLLPEPLVLGVLCGLFLLMAAGILVGVGSTWIALRRLLHRRPRRWPRGIGLVLGTVLFGGGVTALYLGTDVQSLVSLPYTLGILGGLGGGAVYGLVGTRKGDEILTLRGLLGGLFAVTVLLYPLLYAGMDAKRQEHMVDAALSFEEGEDPRVLYSIRQVLRSASGTLAPALYPDPATSAQVDSTATQLVRQSLLSSLDTYEVRLSVLGSDGAVRRQYTAGGRVQEKRSDRTVRNAFAALRPIYERSPGAVVEQLSREATARPSEQSRFQYAGLLGVPPGA
;
A
#
# COMPACT_ATOMS: atom_id res chain seq x y z
N MET A 1 19.60 28.78 10.08
CA MET A 1 19.36 27.35 10.38
C MET A 1 20.02 26.89 11.68
N ALA A 2 21.34 27.07 11.88
CA ALA A 2 22.00 26.69 13.15
C ALA A 2 21.38 27.37 14.39
N LEU A 3 21.09 28.68 14.31
CA LEU A 3 20.33 29.39 15.36
C LEU A 3 18.95 28.77 15.60
N ALA A 4 18.25 28.35 14.54
CA ALA A 4 16.93 27.75 14.66
C ALA A 4 16.99 26.37 15.35
N VAL A 5 18.06 25.58 15.13
CA VAL A 5 18.32 24.34 15.89
C VAL A 5 18.46 24.67 17.37
N LEU A 6 19.35 25.60 17.72
CA LEU A 6 19.59 26.02 19.12
C LEU A 6 18.30 26.51 19.79
N VAL A 7 17.57 27.42 19.15
CA VAL A 7 16.29 27.93 19.64
C VAL A 7 15.28 26.79 19.83
N THR A 8 15.18 25.86 18.88
CA THR A 8 14.23 24.74 18.98
C THR A 8 14.59 23.78 20.13
N VAL A 9 15.88 23.57 20.43
CA VAL A 9 16.30 22.78 21.61
C VAL A 9 15.86 23.46 22.91
N VAL A 10 16.09 24.77 23.04
CA VAL A 10 15.67 25.54 24.22
C VAL A 10 14.15 25.51 24.37
N VAL A 11 13.41 25.79 23.29
CA VAL A 11 11.94 25.76 23.31
C VAL A 11 11.41 24.35 23.62
N ARG A 12 12.03 23.29 23.09
CA ARG A 12 11.67 21.89 23.42
C ARG A 12 11.78 21.62 24.90
N THR A 13 12.93 21.96 25.51
CA THR A 13 13.15 21.71 26.94
C THR A 13 12.17 22.50 27.82
N TYR A 14 11.92 23.76 27.47
CA TYR A 14 10.92 24.58 28.15
C TYR A 14 9.50 24.00 28.01
N ALA A 15 9.09 23.66 26.79
CA ALA A 15 7.74 23.16 26.51
C ALA A 15 7.48 21.79 27.14
N VAL A 16 8.47 20.88 27.14
CA VAL A 16 8.36 19.58 27.81
C VAL A 16 8.19 19.76 29.32
N ARG A 17 9.03 20.58 29.96
CA ARG A 17 8.91 20.88 31.39
C ARG A 17 7.58 21.54 31.75
N ALA A 18 7.08 22.42 30.89
CA ALA A 18 5.77 23.05 31.10
C ALA A 18 4.61 22.04 31.01
N VAL A 19 4.71 21.02 30.14
CA VAL A 19 3.70 19.94 30.06
C VAL A 19 3.81 18.98 31.24
N GLU A 20 5.03 18.70 31.71
CA GLU A 20 5.25 17.88 32.92
C GLU A 20 4.70 18.57 34.18
N ALA A 21 4.87 19.89 34.30
CA ALA A 21 4.41 20.65 35.47
C ALA A 21 2.88 20.75 35.57
N ASP A 22 2.18 20.91 34.43
CA ASP A 22 0.72 21.14 34.36
C ASP A 22 -0.01 20.04 33.57
N ALA A 23 0.37 18.78 33.76
CA ALA A 23 -0.13 17.66 32.95
C ALA A 23 -1.66 17.51 33.00
N GLU A 24 -2.28 17.68 34.18
CA GLU A 24 -3.73 17.55 34.38
C GLU A 24 -4.51 18.64 33.64
N ALA A 25 -4.14 19.92 33.81
CA ALA A 25 -4.78 21.03 33.12
C ALA A 25 -4.63 20.91 31.59
N ARG A 26 -3.48 20.39 31.11
CA ARG A 26 -3.26 20.12 29.69
C ARG A 26 -4.11 18.96 29.17
N GLN A 27 -4.25 17.90 29.96
CA GLN A 27 -5.10 16.76 29.63
C GLN A 27 -6.56 17.19 29.51
N GLU A 28 -7.07 17.97 30.45
CA GLU A 28 -8.43 18.53 30.41
C GLU A 28 -8.64 19.41 29.18
N ALA A 29 -7.70 20.32 28.89
CA ALA A 29 -7.79 21.20 27.72
C ALA A 29 -7.81 20.41 26.39
N VAL A 30 -7.00 19.35 26.27
CA VAL A 30 -6.97 18.46 25.09
C VAL A 30 -8.30 17.71 24.94
N VAL A 31 -8.82 17.16 26.05
CA VAL A 31 -10.10 16.44 26.06
C VAL A 31 -11.25 17.37 25.69
N GLU A 32 -11.33 18.57 26.27
CA GLU A 32 -12.39 19.53 25.95
C GLU A 32 -12.30 20.01 24.50
N THR A 33 -11.08 20.25 23.98
CA THR A 33 -10.88 20.62 22.57
C THR A 33 -11.34 19.50 21.63
N ALA A 34 -11.03 18.23 21.97
CA ALA A 34 -11.46 17.07 21.19
C ALA A 34 -12.99 16.89 21.24
N LEU A 35 -13.60 17.03 22.42
CA LEU A 35 -15.07 16.95 22.60
C LEU A 35 -15.80 18.08 21.89
N ALA A 36 -15.28 19.31 21.96
CA ALA A 36 -15.83 20.47 21.23
C ALA A 36 -15.73 20.26 19.72
N THR A 37 -14.62 19.71 19.23
CA THR A 37 -14.44 19.35 17.82
C THR A 37 -15.46 18.28 17.38
N ILE A 38 -15.69 17.26 18.20
CA ILE A 38 -16.71 16.23 17.94
C ILE A 38 -18.11 16.85 17.84
N ASP A 39 -18.47 17.72 18.78
CA ASP A 39 -19.77 18.41 18.80
C ASP A 39 -19.97 19.26 17.54
N ASP A 40 -19.00 20.10 17.18
CA ASP A 40 -19.11 20.96 16.00
C ASP A 40 -19.21 20.15 14.70
N ARG A 41 -18.39 19.09 14.56
CA ARG A 41 -18.44 18.19 13.40
C ARG A 41 -19.75 17.44 13.32
N PHE A 42 -20.30 16.99 14.44
CA PHE A 42 -21.60 16.35 14.47
C PHE A 42 -22.73 17.34 14.10
N ARG A 43 -22.69 18.57 14.62
CA ARG A 43 -23.63 19.63 14.23
C ARG A 43 -23.54 19.96 12.74
N SER A 44 -22.34 20.00 12.17
CA SER A 44 -22.15 20.18 10.73
C SER A 44 -22.74 19.03 9.92
N LEU A 45 -22.48 17.78 10.32
CA LEU A 45 -23.05 16.58 9.69
C LEU A 45 -24.59 16.60 9.75
N ARG A 46 -25.15 16.93 10.91
CA ARG A 46 -26.59 17.06 11.12
C ARG A 46 -27.20 18.16 10.25
N ARG A 47 -26.55 19.33 10.16
CA ARG A 47 -26.97 20.44 9.30
C ARG A 47 -26.94 20.05 7.82
N GLU A 48 -25.91 19.34 7.36
CA GLU A 48 -25.80 18.83 6.00
C GLU A 48 -26.97 17.88 5.66
N LEU A 49 -27.24 16.90 6.53
CA LEU A 49 -28.32 15.93 6.32
C LEU A 49 -29.70 16.58 6.32
N HIS A 50 -29.99 17.45 7.30
CA HIS A 50 -31.27 18.14 7.35
C HIS A 50 -31.43 19.20 6.27
N GLY A 51 -30.36 19.90 5.89
CA GLY A 51 -30.37 20.82 4.75
C GLY A 51 -30.77 20.09 3.47
N ARG A 52 -30.21 18.90 3.25
CA ARG A 52 -30.57 18.04 2.11
C ARG A 52 -32.00 17.50 2.21
N ALA A 53 -32.41 17.01 3.37
CA ALA A 53 -33.78 16.50 3.58
C ALA A 53 -34.84 17.59 3.37
N ARG A 54 -34.59 18.81 3.86
CA ARG A 54 -35.45 19.98 3.61
C ARG A 54 -35.47 20.39 2.15
N GLY A 55 -34.30 20.42 1.49
CA GLY A 55 -34.22 20.75 0.06
C GLY A 55 -35.06 19.81 -0.79
N VAL A 56 -34.99 18.49 -0.52
CA VAL A 56 -35.81 17.49 -1.23
C VAL A 56 -37.28 17.58 -0.81
N ALA A 57 -37.59 17.85 0.46
CA ALA A 57 -38.97 17.99 0.92
C ALA A 57 -39.68 19.26 0.41
N ALA A 58 -38.91 20.30 0.07
CA ALA A 58 -39.41 21.55 -0.52
C ALA A 58 -39.53 21.49 -2.05
N ASP A 59 -39.03 20.43 -2.68
CA ASP A 59 -39.07 20.26 -4.13
C ASP A 59 -40.51 20.05 -4.63
N SER A 60 -40.91 20.86 -5.62
CA SER A 60 -42.26 20.83 -6.19
C SER A 60 -42.60 19.47 -6.81
N ASN A 61 -41.63 18.80 -7.45
CA ASN A 61 -41.84 17.50 -8.09
C ASN A 61 -42.11 16.40 -7.04
N VAL A 62 -41.47 16.50 -5.87
CA VAL A 62 -41.67 15.58 -4.75
C VAL A 62 -43.04 15.80 -4.10
N ALA A 63 -43.42 17.05 -3.86
CA ALA A 63 -44.72 17.40 -3.30
C ALA A 63 -45.87 17.03 -4.23
N GLU A 64 -45.73 17.25 -5.54
CA GLU A 64 -46.73 16.90 -6.55
C GLU A 64 -46.89 15.39 -6.69
N GLY A 65 -45.78 14.64 -6.75
CA GLY A 65 -45.82 13.17 -6.80
C GLY A 65 -46.49 12.55 -5.56
N LEU A 66 -46.27 13.12 -4.37
CA LEU A 66 -46.94 12.70 -3.13
C LEU A 66 -48.44 13.07 -3.12
N ARG A 67 -48.79 14.24 -3.66
CA ARG A 67 -50.20 14.67 -3.78
C ARG A 67 -50.97 13.76 -4.72
N THR A 68 -50.44 13.45 -5.91
CA THR A 68 -51.14 12.57 -6.85
C THR A 68 -51.26 11.14 -6.33
N TRP A 69 -50.27 10.66 -5.57
CA TRP A 69 -50.40 9.39 -4.86
C TRP A 69 -51.59 9.43 -3.87
N ARG A 70 -51.73 10.50 -3.08
CA ARG A 70 -52.86 10.63 -2.15
C ARG A 70 -54.21 10.69 -2.86
N GLU A 71 -54.30 11.39 -3.99
CA GLU A 71 -55.57 11.59 -4.71
C GLU A 71 -55.99 10.38 -5.56
N ARG A 72 -55.03 9.61 -6.10
CA ARG A 72 -55.30 8.59 -7.12
C ARG A 72 -54.71 7.21 -6.80
N GLU A 73 -53.97 7.07 -5.70
CA GLU A 73 -53.21 5.86 -5.31
C GLU A 73 -52.30 5.31 -6.43
N LYS A 74 -51.88 6.17 -7.35
CA LYS A 74 -51.02 5.83 -8.49
C LYS A 74 -49.65 6.48 -8.35
N ARG A 75 -48.61 5.67 -8.46
CA ARG A 75 -47.21 6.11 -8.39
C ARG A 75 -46.84 6.82 -9.68
N LEU A 76 -46.38 8.06 -9.61
CA LEU A 76 -45.89 8.77 -10.80
C LEU A 76 -44.49 8.28 -11.22
N PRO A 77 -44.29 7.93 -12.51
CA PRO A 77 -42.96 7.65 -13.05
C PRO A 77 -42.00 8.83 -12.93
N THR A 78 -42.49 10.06 -13.11
CA THR A 78 -41.69 11.30 -13.06
C THR A 78 -41.09 11.54 -11.67
N LEU A 79 -41.82 11.24 -10.59
CA LEU A 79 -41.30 11.29 -9.22
C LEU A 79 -40.11 10.34 -9.04
N THR A 80 -40.24 9.11 -9.57
CA THR A 80 -39.18 8.10 -9.44
C THR A 80 -37.95 8.50 -10.25
N GLN A 81 -38.13 8.95 -11.49
CA GLN A 81 -37.04 9.44 -12.34
C GLN A 81 -36.32 10.65 -11.70
N HIS A 82 -37.08 11.59 -11.14
CA HIS A 82 -36.53 12.76 -10.46
C HIS A 82 -35.70 12.39 -9.23
N VAL A 83 -36.22 11.53 -8.35
CA VAL A 83 -35.50 11.08 -7.14
C VAL A 83 -34.26 10.26 -7.48
N VAL A 84 -34.31 9.41 -8.51
CA VAL A 84 -33.14 8.67 -9.00
C VAL A 84 -32.08 9.61 -9.59
N GLY A 85 -32.50 10.67 -10.26
CA GLY A 85 -31.62 11.71 -10.83
C GLY A 85 -30.97 12.64 -9.81
N LEU A 86 -31.41 12.63 -8.55
CA LEU A 86 -30.75 13.41 -7.50
C LEU A 86 -29.33 12.88 -7.29
N LYS A 87 -28.33 13.77 -7.42
CA LYS A 87 -26.95 13.46 -7.03
C LYS A 87 -26.99 12.97 -5.58
N THR A 88 -26.46 11.79 -5.30
CA THR A 88 -26.26 11.27 -3.95
C THR A 88 -24.78 11.24 -3.61
N GLY A 89 -24.43 11.66 -2.40
CA GLY A 89 -23.08 11.46 -1.91
C GLY A 89 -22.79 9.98 -1.65
N PRO A 90 -21.53 9.55 -1.62
CA PRO A 90 -21.20 8.15 -1.34
C PRO A 90 -21.77 7.70 0.00
N HIS A 91 -22.49 6.57 0.00
CA HIS A 91 -23.17 5.96 1.16
C HIS A 91 -24.24 6.86 1.80
N THR A 92 -24.88 7.70 0.98
CA THR A 92 -26.05 8.48 1.35
C THR A 92 -27.24 7.97 0.56
N THR A 93 -28.38 7.86 1.23
CA THR A 93 -29.63 7.37 0.64
C THR A 93 -30.69 8.43 0.86
N ILE A 94 -31.50 8.67 -0.16
CA ILE A 94 -32.66 9.56 -0.07
C ILE A 94 -33.88 8.69 -0.34
N GLU A 95 -34.84 8.73 0.58
CA GLU A 95 -36.06 7.93 0.53
C GLU A 95 -37.27 8.86 0.70
N VAL A 96 -38.27 8.71 -0.16
CA VAL A 96 -39.53 9.44 -0.11
C VAL A 96 -40.62 8.46 0.30
N TYR A 97 -41.31 8.80 1.38
CA TYR A 97 -42.35 7.99 1.99
C TYR A 97 -43.72 8.63 1.80
N THR A 98 -44.71 7.79 1.53
CA THR A 98 -46.12 8.13 1.68
C THR A 98 -46.44 8.51 3.13
N PRO A 99 -47.63 9.08 3.39
CA PRO A 99 -48.13 9.20 4.75
C PRO A 99 -48.13 7.84 5.46
N ASP A 100 -48.64 6.77 4.84
CA ASP A 100 -48.71 5.42 5.43
C ASP A 100 -47.37 4.69 5.59
N GLY A 101 -46.23 5.35 5.35
CA GLY A 101 -44.90 4.79 5.61
C GLY A 101 -44.39 3.84 4.51
N ARG A 102 -45.05 3.81 3.34
CA ARG A 102 -44.58 3.09 2.16
C ARG A 102 -43.56 3.93 1.41
N VAL A 103 -42.47 3.31 0.97
CA VAL A 103 -41.47 3.98 0.13
C VAL A 103 -42.02 4.16 -1.28
N LEU A 104 -42.16 5.40 -1.75
CA LEU A 104 -42.57 5.72 -3.12
C LEU A 104 -41.40 5.83 -4.08
N ALA A 105 -40.28 6.38 -3.63
CA ALA A 105 -39.09 6.54 -4.45
C ALA A 105 -37.85 6.58 -3.57
N TRP A 106 -36.73 6.07 -4.08
CA TRP A 106 -35.46 6.14 -3.37
C TRP A 106 -34.29 6.21 -4.35
N THR A 107 -33.17 6.70 -3.85
CA THR A 107 -31.87 6.65 -4.52
C THR A 107 -30.78 6.34 -3.49
N GLY A 108 -29.84 5.45 -3.85
CA GLY A 108 -28.79 4.96 -2.95
C GLY A 108 -29.09 3.62 -2.26
N PRO A 109 -28.16 3.13 -1.41
CA PRO A 109 -28.27 1.84 -0.73
C PRO A 109 -29.38 1.84 0.34
N ARG A 110 -30.32 0.89 0.25
CA ARG A 110 -31.45 0.82 1.17
C ARG A 110 -31.00 0.49 2.60
N MET A 111 -31.56 1.18 3.59
CA MET A 111 -31.34 0.92 5.02
C MET A 111 -32.64 0.46 5.67
N PRO A 112 -32.59 -0.47 6.64
CA PRO A 112 -33.79 -0.90 7.35
C PRO A 112 -34.48 0.29 8.04
N LEU A 113 -35.78 0.13 8.28
CA LEU A 113 -36.55 0.99 9.16
C LEU A 113 -36.54 0.35 10.54
N ASP A 114 -36.14 1.09 11.56
CA ASP A 114 -36.36 0.69 12.94
C ASP A 114 -37.79 1.06 13.32
N SER A 115 -38.71 0.12 13.13
CA SER A 115 -40.14 0.27 13.44
C SER A 115 -40.42 0.44 14.93
N ALA A 116 -39.45 0.16 15.82
CA ALA A 116 -39.61 0.33 17.26
C ALA A 116 -39.46 1.79 17.73
N ARG A 117 -38.71 2.63 16.99
CA ARG A 117 -38.47 4.06 17.35
C ARG A 117 -39.33 5.04 16.57
N ILE A 118 -39.79 4.64 15.39
CA ILE A 118 -40.85 5.36 14.68
C ILE A 118 -42.14 4.80 15.25
N GLY A 119 -42.61 5.37 16.36
CA GLY A 119 -43.96 5.07 16.84
C GLY A 119 -44.94 5.14 15.66
N THR A 120 -46.06 4.44 15.76
CA THR A 120 -47.10 4.42 14.71
C THR A 120 -47.58 5.82 14.26
N GLY A 121 -47.23 6.87 15.00
CA GLY A 121 -47.34 8.28 14.62
C GLY A 121 -46.17 8.80 13.75
N ARG A 122 -46.52 9.20 12.53
CA ARG A 122 -45.64 9.83 11.52
C ARG A 122 -44.99 11.12 12.06
N PRO A 123 -43.76 11.45 11.64
CA PRO A 123 -43.09 12.66 12.10
C PRO A 123 -43.70 13.92 11.49
N THR A 124 -44.45 14.67 12.29
CA THR A 124 -45.03 15.98 11.95
C THR A 124 -44.01 17.13 12.05
N LYS A 125 -42.87 16.86 12.68
CA LYS A 125 -41.72 17.76 12.85
C LYS A 125 -40.43 17.09 12.33
N PRO A 126 -39.46 17.87 11.82
CA PRO A 126 -38.14 17.36 11.51
C PRO A 126 -37.49 16.78 12.77
N HIS A 127 -36.93 15.57 12.67
CA HIS A 127 -36.22 14.92 13.77
C HIS A 127 -35.08 14.06 13.21
N THR A 128 -34.14 13.67 14.06
CA THR A 128 -33.00 12.84 13.68
C THR A 128 -33.09 11.49 14.39
N THR A 129 -32.82 10.38 13.69
CA THR A 129 -32.75 9.05 14.30
C THR A 129 -31.45 8.34 13.96
N VAL A 130 -31.05 7.40 14.82
CA VAL A 130 -29.96 6.46 14.56
C VAL A 130 -30.59 5.10 14.34
N VAL A 131 -30.18 4.45 13.25
CA VAL A 131 -30.66 3.14 12.85
C VAL A 131 -29.48 2.17 12.81
N GLU A 132 -29.68 1.01 13.41
CA GLU A 132 -28.78 -0.12 13.34
C GLU A 132 -29.38 -1.20 12.44
N ASP A 133 -28.54 -1.80 11.60
CA ASP A 133 -28.86 -3.00 10.82
C ASP A 133 -28.20 -4.21 11.47
N GLY A 134 -28.86 -5.38 11.39
CA GLY A 134 -28.34 -6.65 11.94
C GLY A 134 -26.99 -7.10 11.36
N ASN A 135 -26.53 -6.45 10.29
CA ASN A 135 -25.19 -6.61 9.71
C ASN A 135 -24.12 -5.66 10.31
N GLY A 136 -24.39 -5.02 11.45
CA GLY A 136 -23.43 -4.12 12.13
C GLY A 136 -23.24 -2.76 11.43
N ARG A 137 -24.22 -2.31 10.65
CA ARG A 137 -24.24 -0.97 10.03
C ARG A 137 -24.98 0.00 10.92
N TRP A 138 -24.37 1.15 11.20
CA TRP A 138 -25.03 2.26 11.88
C TRP A 138 -25.20 3.41 10.90
N ALA A 139 -26.40 3.96 10.85
CA ALA A 139 -26.73 5.08 9.98
C ALA A 139 -27.44 6.19 10.76
N LEU A 140 -27.11 7.44 10.41
CA LEU A 140 -27.81 8.62 10.88
C LEU A 140 -28.87 9.01 9.85
N ALA A 141 -30.12 9.10 10.27
CA ALA A 141 -31.26 9.42 9.43
C ALA A 141 -31.86 10.78 9.83
N ALA A 142 -32.02 11.66 8.85
CA ALA A 142 -32.70 12.94 8.99
C ALA A 142 -34.07 12.84 8.35
N TRP A 143 -35.12 13.08 9.14
CA TRP A 143 -36.50 13.07 8.70
C TRP A 143 -37.02 14.48 8.51
N THR A 144 -37.79 14.72 7.46
CA THR A 144 -38.45 16.00 7.23
C THR A 144 -39.81 15.77 6.58
N PRO A 145 -40.91 16.33 7.13
CA PRO A 145 -42.22 16.23 6.53
C PRO A 145 -42.31 17.08 5.26
N VAL A 146 -42.98 16.56 4.24
CA VAL A 146 -43.37 17.30 3.04
C VAL A 146 -44.70 17.96 3.33
N LYS A 147 -44.75 19.30 3.31
CA LYS A 147 -45.96 20.08 3.62
C LYS A 147 -46.37 20.92 2.41
N ARG A 148 -47.67 21.01 2.15
CA ARG A 148 -48.24 21.94 1.16
C ARG A 148 -49.58 22.46 1.70
N GLY A 149 -49.73 23.78 1.84
CA GLY A 149 -50.96 24.38 2.39
C GLY A 149 -51.26 24.00 3.84
N GLY A 150 -50.25 23.65 4.65
CA GLY A 150 -50.43 23.21 6.04
C GLY A 150 -50.54 21.69 6.21
N ASP A 151 -50.96 20.97 5.17
CA ASP A 151 -51.12 19.51 5.20
C ASP A 151 -49.80 18.76 4.96
N VAL A 152 -49.54 17.73 5.76
CA VAL A 152 -48.39 16.83 5.59
C VAL A 152 -48.73 15.81 4.51
N LEU A 153 -48.13 15.93 3.31
CA LEU A 153 -48.34 15.05 2.15
C LEU A 153 -47.56 13.74 2.23
N GLY A 154 -46.47 13.71 2.97
CA GLY A 154 -45.57 12.56 3.12
C GLY A 154 -44.31 12.95 3.89
N THR A 155 -43.27 12.12 3.84
CA THR A 155 -42.00 12.41 4.52
C THR A 155 -40.80 12.07 3.65
N VAL A 156 -39.73 12.84 3.79
CA VAL A 156 -38.43 12.55 3.18
C VAL A 156 -37.47 12.13 4.29
N ARG A 157 -36.75 11.04 4.04
CA ARG A 157 -35.68 10.53 4.89
C ARG A 157 -34.37 10.60 4.11
N VAL A 158 -33.38 11.28 4.67
CA VAL A 158 -32.00 11.25 4.16
C VAL A 158 -31.15 10.49 5.15
N VAL A 159 -30.53 9.40 4.70
CA VAL A 159 -29.78 8.47 5.54
C VAL A 159 -28.32 8.49 5.13
N ARG A 160 -27.40 8.55 6.10
CA ARG A 160 -25.96 8.41 5.85
C ARG A 160 -25.35 7.39 6.78
N VAL A 161 -24.61 6.45 6.21
CA VAL A 161 -23.89 5.42 6.96
C VAL A 161 -22.74 6.08 7.74
N VAL A 162 -22.78 5.96 9.07
CA VAL A 162 -21.80 6.50 10.00
C VAL A 162 -20.85 5.42 10.53
N ARG A 163 -21.29 4.16 10.59
CA ARG A 163 -20.43 3.00 10.89
C ARG A 163 -20.77 1.84 9.97
N TYR A 164 -19.76 1.22 9.39
CA TYR A 164 -19.86 -0.02 8.64
C TYR A 164 -18.57 -0.80 8.80
N ARG A 165 -18.68 -2.01 9.34
CA ARG A 165 -17.57 -2.96 9.43
C ARG A 165 -17.91 -4.15 8.54
N PRO A 166 -17.48 -4.16 7.26
CA PRO A 166 -17.74 -5.29 6.39
C PRO A 166 -17.05 -6.56 6.92
N PRO A 167 -17.62 -7.75 6.69
CA PRO A 167 -16.98 -9.01 7.07
C PRO A 167 -15.67 -9.26 6.32
N VAL A 168 -15.53 -8.70 5.11
CA VAL A 168 -14.32 -8.75 4.29
C VAL A 168 -13.97 -7.34 3.84
N GLN A 169 -12.72 -6.93 4.07
CA GLN A 169 -12.20 -5.65 3.59
C GLN A 169 -11.44 -5.86 2.29
N ASN A 170 -11.78 -5.08 1.26
CA ASN A 170 -11.02 -5.03 0.02
C ASN A 170 -11.06 -3.59 -0.55
N ARG A 171 -10.40 -3.38 -1.70
CA ARG A 171 -10.32 -2.06 -2.35
C ARG A 171 -11.67 -1.43 -2.73
N TYR A 172 -12.74 -2.21 -2.82
CA TYR A 172 -14.10 -1.74 -3.15
C TYR A 172 -15.02 -1.65 -1.91
N VAL A 173 -14.65 -2.33 -0.82
CA VAL A 173 -15.45 -2.46 0.40
C VAL A 173 -14.55 -2.15 1.61
N GLY A 174 -14.50 -0.88 1.98
CA GLY A 174 -13.72 -0.39 3.11
C GLY A 174 -14.51 -0.34 4.41
N THR A 175 -13.82 -0.51 5.54
CA THR A 175 -14.35 -0.13 6.85
C THR A 175 -14.62 1.37 6.88
N ARG A 176 -15.71 1.74 7.56
CA ARG A 176 -16.06 3.13 7.78
C ARG A 176 -16.47 3.28 9.23
N SER A 177 -15.74 4.07 9.98
CA SER A 177 -16.20 4.53 11.28
C SER A 177 -16.11 6.04 11.36
N LEU A 178 -17.19 6.66 11.83
CA LEU A 178 -17.19 8.06 12.26
C LEU A 178 -16.12 8.28 13.34
N GLU A 179 -15.92 7.28 14.20
CA GLU A 179 -14.88 7.25 15.23
C GLU A 179 -13.50 7.38 14.61
N ASP A 180 -13.16 6.56 13.60
CA ASP A 180 -11.87 6.63 12.91
C ASP A 180 -11.66 7.96 12.17
N ARG A 181 -12.74 8.58 11.68
CA ARG A 181 -12.67 9.90 11.05
C ARG A 181 -12.36 10.97 12.09
N TRP A 182 -13.06 10.97 13.22
CA TRP A 182 -12.85 11.94 14.30
C TRP A 182 -11.52 11.72 15.02
N ARG A 183 -11.11 10.46 15.23
CA ARG A 183 -9.78 10.09 15.73
C ARG A 183 -8.66 10.66 14.87
N ARG A 184 -8.78 10.58 13.53
CA ARG A 184 -7.79 11.18 12.62
C ARG A 184 -7.74 12.70 12.69
N HIS A 185 -8.87 13.36 12.95
CA HIS A 185 -8.93 14.83 13.03
C HIS A 185 -8.46 15.36 14.38
N THR A 186 -8.84 14.69 15.47
CA THR A 186 -8.51 15.10 16.84
C THR A 186 -7.14 14.59 17.28
N GLY A 187 -6.63 13.54 16.65
CA GLY A 187 -5.43 12.82 17.12
C GLY A 187 -5.69 11.92 18.33
N GLU A 188 -6.91 11.91 18.87
CA GLU A 188 -7.28 11.21 20.09
C GLU A 188 -8.15 9.98 19.86
N LEU A 189 -8.17 9.09 20.86
CA LEU A 189 -9.03 7.91 20.84
C LEU A 189 -10.49 8.32 21.09
N VAL A 190 -11.19 8.57 20.00
CA VAL A 190 -12.62 8.89 20.00
C VAL A 190 -13.43 7.60 19.88
N ARG A 191 -14.44 7.45 20.75
CA ARG A 191 -15.47 6.40 20.64
C ARG A 191 -16.85 7.03 20.59
N VAL A 192 -17.76 6.41 19.86
CA VAL A 192 -19.14 6.90 19.74
C VAL A 192 -20.08 5.81 20.21
N ARG A 193 -20.83 6.13 21.26
CA ARG A 193 -21.81 5.21 21.85
C ARG A 193 -23.22 5.69 21.55
N TRP A 194 -23.95 4.97 20.72
CA TRP A 194 -25.34 5.24 20.36
C TRP A 194 -26.31 4.66 21.41
N ALA A 195 -26.20 5.15 22.64
CA ALA A 195 -27.04 4.73 23.77
C ALA A 195 -27.67 5.95 24.46
N SER A 196 -28.79 5.73 25.14
CA SER A 196 -29.48 6.76 25.92
C SER A 196 -28.75 7.11 27.23
N THR A 197 -28.00 6.15 27.80
CA THR A 197 -27.28 6.34 29.06
C THR A 197 -25.94 7.05 28.85
N PRO A 198 -25.55 8.00 29.73
CA PRO A 198 -24.27 8.68 29.65
C PRO A 198 -23.11 7.76 30.11
N PRO A 199 -21.92 7.88 29.49
CA PRO A 199 -20.73 7.12 29.89
C PRO A 199 -20.02 7.78 31.07
N ARG A 200 -19.22 7.01 31.82
CA ARG A 200 -18.41 7.51 32.94
C ARG A 200 -17.19 8.33 32.49
N THR A 201 -16.72 8.12 31.26
CA THR A 201 -15.61 8.88 30.66
C THR A 201 -16.05 10.29 30.24
N PRO A 202 -15.12 11.24 30.10
CA PRO A 202 -15.42 12.57 29.57
C PRO A 202 -16.17 12.47 28.23
N HIS A 203 -17.31 13.14 28.13
CA HIS A 203 -18.24 12.91 27.04
C HIS A 203 -19.00 14.15 26.61
N ARG A 204 -19.50 14.09 25.38
CA ARG A 204 -20.41 15.08 24.81
C ARG A 204 -21.64 14.40 24.22
N ALA A 205 -22.82 14.88 24.59
CA ALA A 205 -24.07 14.36 24.05
C ALA A 205 -24.25 14.76 22.58
N LEU A 206 -24.43 13.77 21.72
CA LEU A 206 -24.75 13.94 20.31
C LEU A 206 -26.26 14.11 20.16
N ARG A 207 -26.71 15.36 19.98
CA ARG A 207 -28.14 15.70 19.96
C ARG A 207 -28.72 15.79 18.53
N GLY A 208 -29.89 15.21 18.31
CA GLY A 208 -30.70 15.39 17.11
C GLY A 208 -31.15 16.83 16.92
N VAL A 209 -31.76 17.14 15.76
CA VAL A 209 -32.24 18.50 15.47
C VAL A 209 -33.38 18.92 16.41
N ASP A 210 -34.10 17.93 16.91
CA ASP A 210 -35.19 17.96 17.86
C ASP A 210 -34.71 18.02 19.33
N GLY A 211 -33.39 18.03 19.57
CA GLY A 211 -32.82 18.07 20.91
C GLY A 211 -32.69 16.70 21.59
N ALA A 212 -33.30 15.65 21.02
CA ALA A 212 -33.20 14.28 21.52
C ALA A 212 -31.74 13.79 21.54
N ILE A 213 -31.36 13.06 22.58
CA ILE A 213 -30.02 12.48 22.70
C ILE A 213 -29.97 11.22 21.84
N LEU A 214 -29.09 11.23 20.83
CA LEU A 214 -28.88 10.09 19.93
C LEU A 214 -27.77 9.17 20.41
N GLY A 215 -26.83 9.71 21.18
CA GLY A 215 -25.67 9.01 21.71
C GLY A 215 -24.68 9.97 22.35
N TYR A 216 -23.50 9.46 22.66
CA TYR A 216 -22.41 10.19 23.30
C TYR A 216 -21.11 9.96 22.54
N GLY A 217 -20.38 11.04 22.25
CA GLY A 217 -18.98 10.98 21.86
C GLY A 217 -18.12 11.01 23.11
N THR A 218 -17.24 10.03 23.28
CA THR A 218 -16.28 9.96 24.38
C THR A 218 -14.87 10.06 23.85
N VAL A 219 -14.00 10.71 24.63
CA VAL A 219 -12.56 10.77 24.36
C VAL A 219 -11.88 10.08 25.53
N ASP A 220 -11.08 9.06 25.24
CA ASP A 220 -10.22 8.46 26.27
C ASP A 220 -9.10 9.48 26.56
N PRO A 221 -8.96 9.96 27.80
CA PRO A 221 -8.01 11.03 28.11
C PRO A 221 -6.57 10.49 27.93
N PRO A 222 -5.68 11.23 27.25
CA PRO A 222 -4.30 10.78 27.05
C PRO A 222 -3.57 10.71 28.39
N SER A 223 -2.65 9.75 28.55
CA SER A 223 -1.79 9.72 29.75
C SER A 223 -0.84 10.92 29.76
N PRO A 224 -0.41 11.40 30.95
CA PRO A 224 0.60 12.45 31.08
C PRO A 224 1.86 12.17 30.24
N ASP A 225 2.36 10.94 30.30
CA ASP A 225 3.54 10.51 29.53
C ASP A 225 3.34 10.68 28.02
N ARG A 226 2.13 10.40 27.52
CA ARG A 226 1.80 10.55 26.10
C ARG A 226 1.73 12.01 25.67
N LEU A 227 1.33 12.92 26.55
CA LEU A 227 1.35 14.37 26.29
C LEU A 227 2.78 14.91 26.23
N VAL A 228 3.64 14.45 27.15
CA VAL A 228 5.07 14.76 27.17
C VAL A 228 5.75 14.21 25.92
N GLU A 229 5.54 12.94 25.60
CA GLU A 229 6.12 12.28 24.44
C GLU A 229 5.68 12.94 23.13
N ARG A 230 4.38 13.27 22.97
CA ARG A 230 3.89 13.99 21.79
C ARG A 230 4.53 15.37 21.63
N THR A 231 4.68 16.11 22.74
CA THR A 231 5.30 17.43 22.71
C THR A 231 6.78 17.30 22.35
N ALA A 232 7.48 16.35 22.98
CA ALA A 232 8.87 16.06 22.69
C ALA A 232 9.07 15.59 21.24
N SER A 233 8.18 14.76 20.69
CA SER A 233 8.25 14.23 19.33
C SER A 233 8.07 15.33 18.30
N PHE A 234 7.10 16.24 18.49
CA PHE A 234 6.89 17.38 17.61
C PHE A 234 8.15 18.25 17.47
N TYR A 235 8.77 18.62 18.59
CA TYR A 235 10.01 19.40 18.55
C TYR A 235 11.20 18.59 18.02
N THR A 236 11.22 17.29 18.24
CA THR A 236 12.24 16.40 17.66
C THR A 236 12.12 16.37 16.15
N ASP A 237 10.91 16.26 15.61
CA ASP A 237 10.65 16.30 14.16
C ASP A 237 11.05 17.65 13.55
N LEU A 238 10.79 18.75 14.26
CA LEU A 238 11.22 20.09 13.86
C LEU A 238 12.75 20.25 13.90
N LEU A 239 13.42 19.72 14.93
CA LEU A 239 14.89 19.69 15.02
C LEU A 239 15.49 18.90 13.86
N VAL A 240 14.95 17.72 13.57
CA VAL A 240 15.38 16.90 12.43
C VAL A 240 15.17 17.67 11.11
N ALA A 241 14.07 18.42 10.96
CA ALA A 241 13.84 19.24 9.77
C ALA A 241 14.93 20.32 9.61
N TRP A 242 15.31 21.00 10.69
CA TRP A 242 16.40 21.98 10.65
C TRP A 242 17.77 21.34 10.36
N VAL A 243 18.07 20.19 10.95
CA VAL A 243 19.31 19.44 10.71
C VAL A 243 19.39 19.01 9.25
N VAL A 244 18.34 18.40 8.72
CA VAL A 244 18.26 17.99 7.30
C VAL A 244 18.38 19.20 6.38
N GLY A 245 17.71 20.31 6.70
CA GLY A 245 17.85 21.57 5.96
C GLY A 245 19.29 22.09 5.93
N LEU A 246 20.00 22.02 7.07
CA LEU A 246 21.39 22.46 7.20
C LEU A 246 22.34 21.55 6.42
N VAL A 247 22.16 20.22 6.51
CA VAL A 247 22.94 19.24 5.74
C VAL A 247 22.69 19.41 4.24
N GLY A 248 21.43 19.58 3.82
CA GLY A 248 21.06 19.83 2.42
C GLY A 248 21.64 21.14 1.88
N TRP A 249 21.64 22.20 2.69
CA TRP A 249 22.30 23.46 2.35
C TRP A 249 23.82 23.30 2.20
N GLY A 250 24.47 22.63 3.16
CA GLY A 250 25.90 22.32 3.10
C GLY A 250 26.26 21.50 1.86
N LEU A 251 25.50 20.45 1.56
CA LEU A 251 25.69 19.64 0.37
C LEU A 251 25.53 20.47 -0.91
N SER A 252 24.54 21.37 -0.96
CA SER A 252 24.34 22.27 -2.10
C SER A 252 25.55 23.19 -2.32
N LEU A 253 26.18 23.70 -1.26
CA LEU A 253 27.41 24.48 -1.36
C LEU A 253 28.57 23.66 -1.93
N VAL A 254 28.75 22.42 -1.48
CA VAL A 254 29.80 21.51 -1.99
C VAL A 254 29.56 21.16 -3.46
N VAL A 255 28.30 20.91 -3.85
CA VAL A 255 27.92 20.68 -5.25
C VAL A 255 28.20 21.92 -6.09
N LEU A 256 27.83 23.12 -5.63
CA LEU A 256 28.15 24.38 -6.30
C LEU A 256 29.66 24.60 -6.42
N TRP A 257 30.44 24.26 -5.39
CA TRP A 257 31.91 24.33 -5.38
C TRP A 257 32.54 23.38 -6.42
N TYR A 258 31.97 22.20 -6.61
CA TYR A 258 32.33 21.29 -7.69
C TYR A 258 31.93 21.87 -9.06
N LEU A 259 30.66 22.28 -9.23
CA LEU A 259 30.13 22.77 -10.50
C LEU A 259 30.86 24.03 -10.99
N ARG A 260 31.25 24.94 -10.09
CA ARG A 260 32.05 26.14 -10.41
C ARG A 260 33.38 25.78 -11.06
N LEU A 261 34.00 24.65 -10.71
CA LEU A 261 35.22 24.18 -11.36
C LEU A 261 34.90 23.38 -12.62
N ALA A 262 33.94 22.46 -12.54
CA ALA A 262 33.60 21.54 -13.62
C ALA A 262 33.02 22.24 -14.86
N ARG A 263 32.42 23.43 -14.72
CA ARG A 263 31.87 24.22 -15.85
C ARG A 263 32.89 25.16 -16.51
N ARG A 264 34.12 25.28 -16.00
CA ARG A 264 35.14 26.17 -16.59
C ARG A 264 35.66 25.61 -17.91
N GLU A 265 35.55 26.39 -18.99
CA GLU A 265 35.97 26.00 -20.35
C GLU A 265 37.47 25.61 -20.44
N GLY A 266 38.32 26.22 -19.60
CA GLY A 266 39.76 25.93 -19.52
C GLY A 266 40.14 24.58 -18.91
N LEU A 267 39.20 23.83 -18.33
CA LEU A 267 39.48 22.55 -17.64
C LEU A 267 40.07 21.49 -18.59
N ARG A 268 39.82 21.61 -19.90
CA ARG A 268 40.39 20.71 -20.92
C ARG A 268 41.91 20.83 -21.06
N ARG A 269 42.48 22.02 -20.83
CA ARG A 269 43.90 22.32 -21.06
C ARG A 269 44.79 21.88 -19.89
N HIS A 270 44.35 22.02 -18.64
CA HIS A 270 45.18 21.76 -17.46
C HIS A 270 44.87 20.43 -16.75
N ARG A 271 45.85 19.52 -16.71
CA ARG A 271 45.72 18.21 -16.03
C ARG A 271 45.48 18.33 -14.53
N ARG A 272 46.14 19.28 -13.83
CA ARG A 272 45.95 19.52 -12.39
C ARG A 272 44.51 19.91 -12.07
N ALA A 273 43.91 20.78 -12.89
CA ALA A 273 42.51 21.20 -12.73
C ALA A 273 41.52 20.03 -12.92
N ARG A 274 41.79 19.11 -13.86
CA ARG A 274 40.98 17.88 -14.03
C ARG A 274 41.10 16.93 -12.85
N LYS A 275 42.31 16.72 -12.33
CA LYS A 275 42.53 15.89 -11.13
C LYS A 275 41.78 16.49 -9.93
N ALA A 276 41.87 17.81 -9.74
CA ALA A 276 41.12 18.51 -8.71
C ALA A 276 39.61 18.33 -8.91
N ALA A 277 39.06 18.53 -10.11
CA ALA A 277 37.63 18.33 -10.36
C ALA A 277 37.15 16.89 -10.09
N ALA A 278 37.96 15.88 -10.44
CA ALA A 278 37.67 14.49 -10.09
C ALA A 278 37.70 14.26 -8.58
N GLN A 279 38.68 14.81 -7.86
CA GLN A 279 38.74 14.75 -6.39
C GLN A 279 37.52 15.43 -5.75
N ARG A 280 37.10 16.59 -6.26
CA ARG A 280 35.89 17.29 -5.78
C ARG A 280 34.63 16.46 -6.01
N LEU A 281 34.52 15.79 -7.17
CA LEU A 281 33.40 14.90 -7.44
C LEU A 281 33.37 13.72 -6.47
N VAL A 282 34.52 13.13 -6.12
CA VAL A 282 34.60 12.07 -5.10
C VAL A 282 34.12 12.59 -3.74
N VAL A 283 34.53 13.80 -3.33
CA VAL A 283 34.04 14.43 -2.09
C VAL A 283 32.54 14.65 -2.14
N VAL A 284 32.00 15.16 -3.26
CA VAL A 284 30.55 15.31 -3.46
C VAL A 284 29.85 13.95 -3.35
N ALA A 285 30.36 12.91 -4.00
CA ALA A 285 29.77 11.57 -3.97
C ALA A 285 29.75 11.00 -2.55
N LEU A 286 30.87 11.08 -1.82
CA LEU A 286 30.96 10.59 -0.44
C LEU A 286 30.01 11.35 0.50
N LEU A 287 29.97 12.69 0.41
CA LEU A 287 29.05 13.50 1.22
C LEU A 287 27.59 13.27 0.83
N ALA A 288 27.30 13.10 -0.45
CA ALA A 288 25.95 12.82 -0.93
C ALA A 288 25.44 11.46 -0.44
N THR A 289 26.25 10.41 -0.60
CA THR A 289 25.94 9.07 -0.08
C THR A 289 25.84 9.08 1.44
N GLY A 290 26.77 9.72 2.15
CA GLY A 290 26.71 9.87 3.61
C GLY A 290 25.46 10.61 4.08
N THR A 291 25.08 11.70 3.40
CA THR A 291 23.84 12.44 3.67
C THR A 291 22.62 11.54 3.47
N ARG A 292 22.57 10.75 2.39
CA ARG A 292 21.48 9.82 2.13
C ARG A 292 21.32 8.78 3.25
N TYR A 293 22.42 8.20 3.73
CA TYR A 293 22.39 7.26 4.86
C TYR A 293 22.05 7.94 6.18
N ALA A 294 22.53 9.16 6.42
CA ALA A 294 22.14 9.94 7.59
C ALA A 294 20.63 10.23 7.60
N MET A 295 20.05 10.57 6.45
CA MET A 295 18.59 10.76 6.32
C MET A 295 17.82 9.47 6.60
N LEU A 296 18.31 8.31 6.13
CA LEU A 296 17.71 7.01 6.48
C LEU A 296 17.74 6.74 7.98
N SER A 297 18.86 7.01 8.65
CA SER A 297 18.98 6.81 10.10
C SER A 297 18.07 7.72 10.94
N LEU A 298 17.61 8.83 10.35
CA LEU A 298 16.65 9.75 10.97
C LEU A 298 15.19 9.47 10.54
N ASP A 299 14.97 8.40 9.78
CA ASP A 299 13.71 8.03 9.12
C ASP A 299 13.15 9.13 8.21
N VAL A 300 14.00 9.92 7.54
CA VAL A 300 13.57 11.03 6.68
C VAL A 300 13.49 10.59 5.21
N PRO A 301 12.36 10.82 4.51
CA PRO A 301 11.20 11.66 4.90
C PRO A 301 10.03 10.90 5.53
N ALA A 302 10.13 9.59 5.77
CA ALA A 302 9.06 8.77 6.35
C ALA A 302 8.49 9.35 7.65
N ARG A 303 9.35 9.93 8.50
CA ARG A 303 9.06 10.67 9.74
C ARG A 303 7.98 11.75 9.55
N TRP A 304 7.97 12.43 8.41
CA TRP A 304 6.99 13.48 8.10
C TRP A 304 5.84 12.99 7.21
N ALA A 305 6.01 11.84 6.56
CA ALA A 305 4.98 11.19 5.74
C ALA A 305 3.98 10.39 6.62
N GLY A 306 3.40 11.05 7.63
CA GLY A 306 2.47 10.43 8.58
C GLY A 306 1.12 10.02 7.97
N ALA A 307 0.37 9.20 8.71
CA ALA A 307 -0.94 8.69 8.30
C ALA A 307 -1.92 9.83 7.94
N GLY A 308 -2.38 9.85 6.69
CA GLY A 308 -3.28 10.88 6.15
C GLY A 308 -2.62 11.83 5.14
N THR A 309 -1.29 11.84 5.07
CA THR A 309 -0.59 12.40 3.90
C THR A 309 -0.72 11.41 2.72
N GLY A 310 -1.01 11.88 1.51
CA GLY A 310 -1.09 11.02 0.32
C GLY A 310 0.24 10.30 -0.02
N LEU A 311 1.32 10.60 0.72
CA LEU A 311 2.66 10.04 0.56
C LEU A 311 2.96 8.91 1.53
N ALA A 312 2.17 8.72 2.60
CA ALA A 312 2.39 7.66 3.59
C ALA A 312 2.55 6.26 2.97
N PRO A 313 1.75 5.86 1.96
CA PRO A 313 1.92 4.55 1.32
C PRO A 313 3.28 4.35 0.61
N LEU A 314 3.96 5.42 0.20
CA LEU A 314 5.28 5.32 -0.45
C LEU A 314 6.38 4.96 0.56
N PHE A 315 6.22 5.35 1.82
CA PHE A 315 7.20 5.13 2.88
C PHE A 315 6.82 4.00 3.84
N ASP A 316 5.72 3.28 3.54
CA ASP A 316 5.31 2.10 4.28
C ASP A 316 6.11 0.87 3.81
N PRO A 317 6.90 0.24 4.69
CA PRO A 317 7.72 -0.94 4.34
C PRO A 317 6.88 -2.17 3.97
N THR A 318 5.58 -2.18 4.29
CA THR A 318 4.67 -3.30 3.96
C THR A 318 4.54 -3.53 2.45
N TYR A 319 4.72 -2.48 1.63
CA TYR A 319 4.58 -2.59 0.18
C TYR A 319 5.87 -3.04 -0.53
N LEU A 320 7.04 -2.75 0.05
CA LEU A 320 8.35 -3.07 -0.54
C LEU A 320 9.36 -3.24 0.59
N ALA A 321 9.63 -4.47 1.04
CA ALA A 321 10.43 -4.73 2.24
C ALA A 321 11.88 -5.12 1.94
N SER A 322 12.58 -4.39 1.07
CA SER A 322 13.93 -4.80 0.67
C SER A 322 15.01 -4.40 1.69
N THR A 323 15.82 -5.37 2.10
CA THR A 323 16.97 -5.18 3.01
C THR A 323 18.26 -4.76 2.30
N ILE A 324 18.25 -4.63 0.96
CA ILE A 324 19.45 -4.26 0.19
C ILE A 324 19.99 -2.90 0.61
N GLY A 325 21.32 -2.81 0.71
CA GLY A 325 22.05 -1.56 0.84
C GLY A 325 21.73 -0.80 2.13
N GLY A 326 21.45 -1.53 3.22
CA GLY A 326 21.23 -0.92 4.54
C GLY A 326 19.96 -0.06 4.63
N GLY A 327 18.93 -0.38 3.84
CA GLY A 327 17.63 0.29 3.90
C GLY A 327 17.37 1.36 2.83
N ILE A 328 18.31 1.59 1.89
CA ILE A 328 18.11 2.51 0.74
C ILE A 328 16.98 2.08 -0.21
N PHE A 329 16.46 0.87 -0.05
CA PHE A 329 15.34 0.28 -0.79
C PHE A 329 14.24 -0.29 0.12
N ARG A 330 14.16 0.16 1.39
CA ARG A 330 13.19 -0.31 2.39
C ARG A 330 11.74 0.07 2.08
N SER A 331 11.52 1.01 1.18
CA SER A 331 10.18 1.43 0.75
C SER A 331 10.23 1.93 -0.70
N ILE A 332 9.06 2.09 -1.32
CA ILE A 332 8.95 2.61 -2.69
C ILE A 332 9.52 4.02 -2.80
N GLY A 333 9.24 4.85 -1.80
CA GLY A 333 9.78 6.20 -1.67
C GLY A 333 11.30 6.20 -1.51
N ASP A 334 11.86 5.26 -0.74
CA ASP A 334 13.31 5.11 -0.61
C ASP A 334 13.98 4.72 -1.93
N LEU A 335 13.37 3.82 -2.70
CA LEU A 335 13.83 3.46 -4.05
C LEU A 335 13.82 4.66 -5.00
N LEU A 336 12.75 5.45 -5.01
CA LEU A 336 12.65 6.67 -5.82
C LEU A 336 13.71 7.69 -5.45
N LEU A 337 13.89 7.96 -4.15
CA LEU A 337 14.91 8.88 -3.66
C LEU A 337 16.31 8.37 -4.05
N THR A 338 16.61 7.10 -3.85
CA THR A 338 17.90 6.51 -4.23
C THR A 338 18.15 6.66 -5.74
N GLY A 339 17.12 6.47 -6.58
CA GLY A 339 17.19 6.76 -8.02
C GLY A 339 17.49 8.23 -8.34
N LEU A 340 16.86 9.18 -7.65
CA LEU A 340 17.11 10.61 -7.82
C LEU A 340 18.55 11.00 -7.40
N TRP A 341 19.02 10.49 -6.26
CA TRP A 341 20.39 10.72 -5.78
C TRP A 341 21.42 10.14 -6.75
N ALA A 342 21.22 8.91 -7.21
CA ALA A 342 22.07 8.26 -8.21
C ALA A 342 22.07 9.05 -9.54
N GLY A 343 20.90 9.49 -10.01
CA GLY A 343 20.75 10.32 -11.20
C GLY A 343 21.49 11.65 -11.08
N GLY A 344 21.37 12.34 -9.95
CA GLY A 344 22.10 13.59 -9.69
C GLY A 344 23.63 13.42 -9.74
N LEU A 345 24.15 12.34 -9.12
CA LEU A 345 25.57 11.99 -9.18
C LEU A 345 26.03 11.60 -10.59
N ALA A 346 25.18 10.87 -11.33
CA ALA A 346 25.45 10.49 -12.71
C ALA A 346 25.54 11.73 -13.62
N VAL A 347 24.65 12.71 -13.44
CA VAL A 347 24.70 14.00 -14.17
C VAL A 347 25.97 14.76 -13.80
N ALA A 348 26.32 14.82 -12.52
CA ALA A 348 27.56 15.46 -12.07
C ALA A 348 28.79 14.81 -12.73
N LEU A 349 28.86 13.48 -12.77
CA LEU A 349 29.91 12.74 -13.48
C LEU A 349 29.90 13.02 -14.99
N GLY A 350 28.73 13.05 -15.62
CA GLY A 350 28.57 13.36 -17.04
C GLY A 350 29.13 14.73 -17.41
N ILE A 351 28.92 15.75 -16.57
CA ILE A 351 29.50 17.09 -16.75
C ILE A 351 31.03 17.03 -16.76
N LEU A 352 31.64 16.28 -15.84
CA LEU A 352 33.09 16.08 -15.83
C LEU A 352 33.55 15.30 -17.07
N ALA A 353 32.87 14.21 -17.40
CA ALA A 353 33.22 13.30 -18.50
C ALA A 353 33.20 14.00 -19.87
N ARG A 354 32.34 15.00 -20.08
CA ARG A 354 32.34 15.85 -21.30
C ARG A 354 33.69 16.54 -21.57
N HIS A 355 34.53 16.73 -20.54
CA HIS A 355 35.88 17.29 -20.68
C HIS A 355 36.94 16.26 -21.11
N TYR A 356 36.57 14.98 -21.12
CA TYR A 356 37.41 13.85 -21.53
C TYR A 356 37.05 13.31 -22.92
N ARG A 357 35.88 13.65 -23.49
CA ARG A 357 35.43 13.24 -24.83
C ARG A 357 36.43 13.69 -25.93
N PRO A 358 37.10 12.76 -26.65
CA PRO A 358 37.68 13.09 -27.96
C PRO A 358 36.55 13.34 -28.97
N ARG A 359 36.63 14.42 -29.76
CA ARG A 359 35.57 14.80 -30.70
C ARG A 359 35.97 14.45 -32.13
N ALA A 360 35.00 14.02 -32.92
CA ALA A 360 35.08 13.86 -34.37
C ALA A 360 33.77 14.39 -34.98
N ASP A 361 33.86 15.01 -36.16
CA ASP A 361 32.69 15.62 -36.81
C ASP A 361 31.83 14.54 -37.51
N ALA A 362 32.47 13.46 -37.98
CA ALA A 362 31.80 12.28 -38.52
C ALA A 362 32.30 10.95 -37.92
N LEU A 363 31.50 9.89 -38.06
CA LEU A 363 31.86 8.50 -37.68
C LEU A 363 33.12 8.01 -38.42
N SER A 364 33.26 8.37 -39.69
CA SER A 364 34.42 8.04 -40.54
C SER A 364 35.72 8.68 -40.06
N GLU A 365 35.64 9.83 -39.38
CA GLU A 365 36.79 10.58 -38.89
C GLU A 365 37.23 10.17 -37.49
N LEU A 366 36.38 9.44 -36.76
CA LEU A 366 36.61 9.03 -35.38
C LEU A 366 37.90 8.19 -35.20
N PRO A 367 38.24 7.22 -36.07
CA PRO A 367 39.51 6.51 -36.00
C PRO A 367 40.71 7.44 -36.17
N THR A 368 40.61 8.41 -37.07
CA THR A 368 41.66 9.40 -37.35
C THR A 368 41.84 10.34 -36.15
N ALA A 369 40.74 10.82 -35.56
CA ALA A 369 40.74 11.67 -34.37
C ALA A 369 41.29 10.96 -33.12
N LEU A 370 41.14 9.64 -33.01
CA LEU A 370 41.75 8.86 -31.93
C LEU A 370 43.25 8.62 -32.15
N ARG A 371 43.69 8.51 -33.41
CA ARG A 371 45.11 8.30 -33.79
C ARG A 371 45.99 9.53 -33.58
N THR A 372 45.43 10.74 -33.57
CA THR A 372 46.18 11.99 -33.34
C THR A 372 46.62 12.20 -31.88
N TYR A 373 46.08 11.42 -30.93
CA TYR A 373 46.50 11.49 -29.53
C TYR A 373 47.85 10.80 -29.31
N ALA A 374 48.91 11.58 -29.11
CA ALA A 374 50.23 11.08 -28.73
C ALA A 374 50.28 10.61 -27.26
N PRO A 375 50.94 9.47 -26.95
CA PRO A 375 51.09 8.99 -25.57
C PRO A 375 52.01 9.90 -24.77
N LYS A 376 51.47 10.50 -23.70
CA LYS A 376 52.22 11.41 -22.81
C LYS A 376 52.94 10.69 -21.67
N GLU A 377 52.41 9.54 -21.22
CA GLU A 377 52.95 8.76 -20.09
C GLU A 377 52.77 7.25 -20.33
N PRO A 378 53.56 6.62 -21.22
CA PRO A 378 53.38 5.22 -21.56
C PRO A 378 53.64 4.30 -20.35
N HIS A 379 52.66 3.48 -19.96
CA HIS A 379 52.82 2.54 -18.85
C HIS A 379 51.85 1.34 -18.96
N ALA A 380 52.37 0.16 -19.30
CA ALA A 380 51.58 -1.02 -19.63
C ALA A 380 50.73 -1.53 -18.44
N ALA A 381 51.28 -1.55 -17.22
CA ALA A 381 50.54 -1.99 -16.03
C ALA A 381 49.32 -1.11 -15.73
N HIS A 382 49.42 0.20 -15.94
CA HIS A 382 48.31 1.12 -15.75
C HIS A 382 47.27 1.00 -16.89
N PHE A 383 47.71 0.70 -18.11
CA PHE A 383 46.81 0.42 -19.23
C PHE A 383 45.97 -0.82 -18.95
N LEU A 384 46.62 -1.93 -18.54
CA LEU A 384 45.94 -3.16 -18.13
C LEU A 384 45.05 -2.93 -16.90
N GLY A 385 45.52 -2.20 -15.89
CA GLY A 385 44.74 -1.90 -14.69
C GLY A 385 43.45 -1.11 -15.00
N ILE A 386 43.48 -0.14 -15.93
CA ILE A 386 42.28 0.56 -16.38
C ILE A 386 41.32 -0.40 -17.09
N LEU A 387 41.86 -1.32 -17.90
CA LEU A 387 41.07 -2.28 -18.66
C LEU A 387 40.40 -3.31 -17.75
N VAL A 388 41.14 -3.88 -16.78
CA VAL A 388 40.60 -4.76 -15.74
C VAL A 388 39.51 -4.03 -14.93
N GLY A 389 39.76 -2.78 -14.55
CA GLY A 389 38.75 -1.96 -13.86
C GLY A 389 37.50 -1.69 -14.71
N LEU A 390 37.64 -1.56 -16.04
CA LEU A 390 36.50 -1.39 -16.95
C LEU A 390 35.69 -2.68 -17.08
N VAL A 391 36.36 -3.83 -17.23
CA VAL A 391 35.73 -5.16 -17.30
C VAL A 391 34.95 -5.43 -16.02
N ALA A 392 35.63 -5.39 -14.86
CA ALA A 392 35.03 -5.64 -13.56
C ALA A 392 33.91 -4.63 -13.24
N GLY A 393 34.13 -3.34 -13.53
CA GLY A 393 33.14 -2.29 -13.31
C GLY A 393 31.90 -2.44 -14.20
N SER A 394 32.07 -2.84 -15.46
CA SER A 394 30.94 -3.05 -16.38
C SER A 394 30.09 -4.25 -15.97
N LEU A 395 30.72 -5.40 -15.68
CA LEU A 395 29.99 -6.61 -15.31
C LEU A 395 29.38 -6.47 -13.91
N GLY A 396 30.16 -5.98 -12.94
CA GLY A 396 29.69 -5.73 -11.58
C GLY A 396 28.54 -4.71 -11.52
N GLY A 397 28.59 -3.66 -12.36
CA GLY A 397 27.49 -2.69 -12.47
C GLY A 397 26.21 -3.30 -13.04
N ILE A 398 26.31 -4.16 -14.07
CA ILE A 398 25.17 -4.89 -14.64
C ILE A 398 24.56 -5.83 -13.61
N VAL A 399 25.39 -6.61 -12.91
CA VAL A 399 24.95 -7.56 -11.87
C VAL A 399 24.30 -6.83 -10.69
N ALA A 400 24.88 -5.72 -10.23
CA ALA A 400 24.31 -4.91 -9.16
C ALA A 400 22.93 -4.36 -9.54
N LEU A 401 22.78 -3.83 -10.76
CA LEU A 401 21.50 -3.33 -11.24
C LEU A 401 20.46 -4.45 -11.37
N ALA A 402 20.84 -5.59 -11.94
CA ALA A 402 19.96 -6.75 -12.06
C ALA A 402 19.50 -7.27 -10.69
N SER A 403 20.40 -7.28 -9.70
CA SER A 403 20.09 -7.69 -8.33
C SER A 403 19.07 -6.74 -7.68
N VAL A 404 19.24 -5.44 -7.88
CA VAL A 404 18.28 -4.43 -7.38
C VAL A 404 16.92 -4.60 -8.03
N VAL A 405 16.85 -4.75 -9.36
CA VAL A 405 15.56 -4.96 -10.06
C VAL A 405 14.89 -6.26 -9.61
N ARG A 406 15.64 -7.37 -9.55
CA ARG A 406 15.12 -8.67 -9.13
C ARG A 406 14.53 -8.60 -7.72
N ARG A 407 15.25 -8.01 -6.77
CA ARG A 407 14.77 -7.85 -5.38
C ARG A 407 13.63 -6.85 -5.25
N ALA A 408 13.62 -5.77 -6.03
CA ALA A 408 12.50 -4.84 -6.04
C ALA A 408 11.18 -5.52 -6.50
N VAL A 409 11.26 -6.60 -7.29
CA VAL A 409 10.09 -7.40 -7.67
C VAL A 409 9.76 -8.48 -6.64
N LEU A 410 10.77 -9.21 -6.16
CA LEU A 410 10.58 -10.30 -5.17
C LEU A 410 10.11 -9.77 -3.80
N ASP A 411 10.76 -8.72 -3.29
CA ASP A 411 10.48 -8.16 -1.95
C ASP A 411 9.23 -7.26 -1.93
N SER A 412 8.56 -7.10 -3.07
CA SER A 412 7.36 -6.28 -3.23
C SER A 412 6.10 -7.13 -3.04
N THR A 413 5.15 -6.62 -2.25
CA THR A 413 3.82 -7.24 -2.10
C THR A 413 2.83 -6.79 -3.19
N LEU A 414 3.28 -5.96 -4.14
CA LEU A 414 2.45 -5.42 -5.21
C LEU A 414 2.22 -6.42 -6.35
N ASP A 415 1.01 -6.37 -6.92
CA ASP A 415 0.65 -7.08 -8.15
C ASP A 415 1.01 -6.23 -9.38
N PHE A 416 2.17 -6.50 -9.96
CA PHE A 416 2.66 -5.82 -11.17
C PHE A 416 1.77 -6.05 -12.41
N PHE A 417 0.87 -7.04 -12.40
CA PHE A 417 -0.07 -7.38 -13.48
C PHE A 417 -1.52 -7.58 -13.01
N SER A 418 -2.06 -6.64 -12.23
CA SER A 418 -3.53 -6.58 -12.17
C SER A 418 -4.06 -6.18 -13.56
N ARG A 419 -4.70 -7.10 -14.29
CA ARG A 419 -5.26 -6.88 -15.65
C ARG A 419 -6.43 -5.87 -15.69
N THR A 420 -6.60 -5.08 -14.64
CA THR A 420 -7.84 -4.34 -14.39
C THR A 420 -7.78 -2.86 -14.79
N GLY A 421 -6.74 -2.39 -15.47
CA GLY A 421 -6.65 -0.99 -15.93
C GLY A 421 -5.63 -0.73 -17.05
N LEU A 422 -5.82 0.39 -17.77
CA LEU A 422 -4.91 0.90 -18.82
C LEU A 422 -3.58 1.45 -18.27
N LEU A 423 -3.51 1.76 -16.97
CA LEU A 423 -2.32 2.26 -16.28
C LEU A 423 -1.99 1.41 -15.05
N PRO A 424 -0.70 1.23 -14.69
CA PRO A 424 -0.30 0.57 -13.46
C PRO A 424 -0.85 1.29 -12.23
N GLU A 425 -1.00 0.56 -11.13
CA GLU A 425 -1.34 1.14 -9.83
C GLU A 425 -0.31 2.23 -9.44
N PRO A 426 -0.70 3.35 -8.79
CA PRO A 426 0.23 4.45 -8.49
C PRO A 426 1.49 4.03 -7.73
N LEU A 427 1.39 3.02 -6.87
CA LEU A 427 2.53 2.45 -6.14
C LEU A 427 3.49 1.69 -7.07
N VAL A 428 2.94 0.89 -8.00
CA VAL A 428 3.71 0.20 -9.03
C VAL A 428 4.40 1.21 -9.95
N LEU A 429 3.72 2.29 -10.32
CA LEU A 429 4.32 3.38 -11.09
C LEU A 429 5.51 4.01 -10.35
N GLY A 430 5.40 4.18 -9.02
CA GLY A 430 6.50 4.63 -8.17
C GLY A 430 7.73 3.72 -8.24
N VAL A 431 7.53 2.40 -8.15
CA VAL A 431 8.61 1.42 -8.29
C VAL A 431 9.25 1.49 -9.68
N LEU A 432 8.43 1.49 -10.74
CA LEU A 432 8.91 1.58 -12.13
C LEU A 432 9.71 2.85 -12.38
N CYS A 433 9.26 3.99 -11.86
CA CYS A 433 9.97 5.27 -11.97
C CYS A 433 11.32 5.23 -11.22
N GLY A 434 11.36 4.64 -10.03
CA GLY A 434 12.61 4.47 -9.27
C GLY A 434 13.63 3.59 -10.01
N LEU A 435 13.19 2.45 -10.54
CA LEU A 435 14.04 1.55 -11.34
C LEU A 435 14.48 2.19 -12.66
N PHE A 436 13.60 2.94 -13.32
CA PHE A 436 13.93 3.71 -14.51
C PHE A 436 15.05 4.73 -14.23
N LEU A 437 14.93 5.50 -13.15
CA LEU A 437 15.94 6.48 -12.75
C LEU A 437 17.29 5.82 -12.44
N LEU A 438 17.28 4.66 -11.76
CA LEU A 438 18.51 3.89 -11.50
C LEU A 438 19.15 3.38 -12.79
N MET A 439 18.35 2.87 -13.74
CA MET A 439 18.86 2.39 -15.03
C MET A 439 19.43 3.55 -15.85
N ALA A 440 18.72 4.68 -15.92
CA ALA A 440 19.21 5.89 -16.59
C ALA A 440 20.51 6.40 -15.95
N ALA A 441 20.61 6.39 -14.61
CA ALA A 441 21.82 6.74 -13.89
C ALA A 441 22.97 5.78 -14.22
N GLY A 442 22.73 4.47 -14.22
CA GLY A 442 23.71 3.45 -14.59
C GLY A 442 24.25 3.62 -16.01
N ILE A 443 23.36 3.88 -16.99
CA ILE A 443 23.74 4.15 -18.38
C ILE A 443 24.61 5.41 -18.47
N LEU A 444 24.21 6.49 -17.82
CA LEU A 444 24.94 7.76 -17.85
C LEU A 444 26.32 7.64 -17.18
N VAL A 445 26.42 6.90 -16.07
CA VAL A 445 27.70 6.56 -15.42
C VAL A 445 28.57 5.71 -16.34
N GLY A 446 28.01 4.70 -17.00
CA GLY A 446 28.73 3.83 -17.94
C GLY A 446 29.29 4.61 -19.13
N VAL A 447 28.46 5.44 -19.78
CA VAL A 447 28.88 6.32 -20.89
C VAL A 447 29.96 7.31 -20.44
N GLY A 448 29.75 8.01 -19.32
CA GLY A 448 30.71 8.97 -18.79
C GLY A 448 32.04 8.34 -18.41
N SER A 449 32.00 7.17 -17.78
CA SER A 449 33.20 6.39 -17.41
C SER A 449 33.94 5.91 -18.65
N THR A 450 33.23 5.52 -19.71
CA THR A 450 33.82 5.10 -21.00
C THR A 450 34.61 6.25 -21.62
N TRP A 451 34.09 7.49 -21.64
CA TRP A 451 34.85 8.64 -22.16
C TRP A 451 36.11 8.94 -21.34
N ILE A 452 36.02 8.84 -20.01
CA ILE A 452 37.17 9.04 -19.11
C ILE A 452 38.22 7.95 -19.33
N ALA A 453 37.80 6.69 -19.39
CA ALA A 453 38.66 5.53 -19.58
C ALA A 453 39.33 5.56 -20.96
N LEU A 454 38.58 5.81 -22.03
CA LEU A 454 39.08 5.93 -23.40
C LEU A 454 40.22 6.96 -23.46
N ARG A 455 40.03 8.15 -22.88
CA ARG A 455 41.08 9.17 -22.86
C ARG A 455 42.31 8.73 -22.05
N ARG A 456 42.12 8.06 -20.91
CA ARG A 456 43.25 7.56 -20.09
C ARG A 456 44.02 6.45 -20.82
N LEU A 457 43.32 5.52 -21.47
CA LEU A 457 43.92 4.45 -22.27
C LEU A 457 44.77 5.03 -23.40
N LEU A 458 44.27 6.04 -24.13
CA LEU A 458 45.03 6.73 -25.19
C LEU A 458 46.30 7.41 -24.66
N HIS A 459 46.25 8.03 -23.47
CA HIS A 459 47.42 8.72 -22.88
C HIS A 459 48.47 7.77 -22.28
N ARG A 460 48.03 6.61 -21.75
CA ARG A 460 48.87 5.61 -21.06
C ARG A 460 49.36 4.48 -21.96
N ARG A 461 48.96 4.50 -23.23
CA ARG A 461 49.36 3.54 -24.25
C ARG A 461 50.89 3.39 -24.33
N PRO A 462 51.43 2.16 -24.37
CA PRO A 462 52.86 1.92 -24.57
C PRO A 462 53.37 2.53 -25.89
N ARG A 463 54.50 3.25 -25.84
CA ARG A 463 55.10 3.91 -27.02
C ARG A 463 55.52 2.92 -28.11
N ARG A 464 55.88 1.69 -27.72
CA ARG A 464 56.32 0.63 -28.65
C ARG A 464 55.18 0.05 -29.51
N TRP A 465 53.92 0.41 -29.27
CA TRP A 465 52.79 -0.17 -30.00
C TRP A 465 52.46 0.64 -31.28
N PRO A 466 52.37 0.00 -32.46
CA PRO A 466 52.01 0.64 -33.74
C PRO A 466 50.66 1.35 -33.72
N ARG A 467 50.57 2.60 -34.22
CA ARG A 467 49.35 3.45 -34.16
C ARG A 467 48.08 2.68 -34.58
N GLY A 468 47.18 2.39 -33.64
CA GLY A 468 45.95 1.60 -33.87
C GLY A 468 45.88 0.27 -33.10
N ILE A 469 47.00 -0.44 -32.93
CA ILE A 469 47.02 -1.76 -32.26
C ILE A 469 46.58 -1.67 -30.80
N GLY A 470 46.89 -0.57 -30.10
CA GLY A 470 46.44 -0.40 -28.71
C GLY A 470 44.92 -0.29 -28.55
N LEU A 471 44.20 0.19 -29.58
CA LEU A 471 42.74 0.22 -29.58
C LEU A 471 42.18 -1.18 -29.87
N VAL A 472 42.70 -1.85 -30.89
CA VAL A 472 42.29 -3.22 -31.27
C VAL A 472 42.55 -4.20 -30.13
N LEU A 473 43.77 -4.19 -29.57
CA LEU A 473 44.14 -5.03 -28.44
C LEU A 473 43.33 -4.67 -27.20
N GLY A 474 43.06 -3.38 -26.96
CA GLY A 474 42.19 -2.94 -25.87
C GLY A 474 40.76 -3.46 -26.01
N THR A 475 40.17 -3.42 -27.21
CA THR A 475 38.83 -3.96 -27.46
C THR A 475 38.78 -5.48 -27.35
N VAL A 476 39.80 -6.18 -27.86
CA VAL A 476 39.91 -7.65 -27.77
C VAL A 476 40.08 -8.09 -26.32
N LEU A 477 40.98 -7.45 -25.56
CA LEU A 477 41.19 -7.76 -24.14
C LEU A 477 39.96 -7.41 -23.29
N PHE A 478 39.26 -6.32 -23.61
CA PHE A 478 38.02 -5.97 -22.92
C PHE A 478 36.93 -7.01 -23.19
N GLY A 479 36.67 -7.34 -24.47
CA GLY A 479 35.68 -8.35 -24.84
C GLY A 479 36.02 -9.73 -24.27
N GLY A 480 37.26 -10.18 -24.45
CA GLY A 480 37.75 -11.44 -23.88
C GLY A 480 37.68 -11.47 -22.36
N GLY A 481 38.01 -10.36 -21.68
CA GLY A 481 37.91 -10.25 -20.22
C GLY A 481 36.47 -10.29 -19.72
N VAL A 482 35.54 -9.60 -20.38
CA VAL A 482 34.11 -9.67 -20.06
C VAL A 482 33.57 -11.08 -20.27
N THR A 483 33.90 -11.72 -21.39
CA THR A 483 33.49 -13.10 -21.70
C THR A 483 34.07 -14.08 -20.69
N ALA A 484 35.36 -14.00 -20.38
CA ALA A 484 36.01 -14.87 -19.41
C ALA A 484 35.41 -14.70 -18.00
N LEU A 485 35.12 -13.47 -17.58
CA LEU A 485 34.50 -13.20 -16.29
C LEU A 485 33.04 -13.68 -16.26
N TYR A 486 32.27 -13.46 -17.32
CA TYR A 486 30.88 -13.90 -17.42
C TYR A 486 30.72 -15.43 -17.47
N LEU A 487 31.64 -16.13 -18.16
CA LEU A 487 31.64 -17.59 -18.22
C LEU A 487 32.27 -18.24 -16.99
N GLY A 488 33.27 -17.60 -16.39
CA GLY A 488 34.00 -18.10 -15.23
C GLY A 488 33.33 -17.79 -13.88
N THR A 489 32.20 -17.10 -13.87
CA THR A 489 31.42 -16.80 -12.65
C THR A 489 29.96 -17.19 -12.86
N ASP A 490 29.22 -17.36 -11.76
CA ASP A 490 27.79 -17.72 -11.81
C ASP A 490 26.88 -16.51 -12.15
N VAL A 491 27.37 -15.56 -12.97
CA VAL A 491 26.58 -14.39 -13.39
C VAL A 491 25.40 -14.79 -14.29
N GLN A 492 25.51 -15.93 -14.96
CA GLN A 492 24.49 -16.46 -15.87
C GLN A 492 23.17 -16.81 -15.15
N SER A 493 23.24 -17.15 -13.86
CA SER A 493 22.06 -17.41 -13.02
C SER A 493 21.28 -16.13 -12.68
N LEU A 494 21.92 -14.96 -12.82
CA LEU A 494 21.34 -13.66 -12.51
C LEU A 494 20.96 -12.86 -13.77
N VAL A 495 21.76 -12.92 -14.82
CA VAL A 495 21.62 -12.09 -16.01
C VAL A 495 21.91 -12.89 -17.27
N SER A 496 21.01 -12.84 -18.25
CA SER A 496 21.21 -13.55 -19.52
C SER A 496 22.27 -12.88 -20.41
N LEU A 497 22.92 -13.68 -21.25
CA LEU A 497 23.95 -13.20 -22.17
C LEU A 497 23.42 -12.17 -23.18
N PRO A 498 22.23 -12.36 -23.81
CA PRO A 498 21.64 -11.34 -24.69
C PRO A 498 21.43 -10.00 -23.98
N TYR A 499 21.04 -10.03 -22.71
CA TYR A 499 20.86 -8.82 -21.91
C TYR A 499 22.17 -8.08 -21.66
N THR A 500 23.21 -8.83 -21.25
CA THR A 500 24.55 -8.29 -20.99
C THR A 500 25.12 -7.64 -22.25
N LEU A 501 25.01 -8.32 -23.41
CA LEU A 501 25.40 -7.77 -24.70
C LEU A 501 24.58 -6.55 -25.09
N GLY A 502 23.26 -6.55 -24.82
CA GLY A 502 22.37 -5.42 -25.07
C GLY A 502 22.78 -4.17 -24.29
N ILE A 503 23.07 -4.30 -22.98
CA ILE A 503 23.59 -3.17 -22.18
C ILE A 503 24.95 -2.71 -22.70
N LEU A 504 25.91 -3.62 -22.88
CA LEU A 504 27.26 -3.23 -23.31
C LEU A 504 27.24 -2.57 -24.70
N GLY A 505 26.44 -3.09 -25.62
CA GLY A 505 26.17 -2.50 -26.93
C GLY A 505 25.50 -1.14 -26.82
N GLY A 506 24.50 -0.99 -25.95
CA GLY A 506 23.83 0.29 -25.67
C GLY A 506 24.77 1.35 -25.06
N LEU A 507 25.60 0.96 -24.10
CA LEU A 507 26.63 1.80 -23.49
C LEU A 507 27.68 2.22 -24.52
N GLY A 508 28.17 1.28 -25.32
CA GLY A 508 29.13 1.53 -26.39
C GLY A 508 28.55 2.45 -27.47
N GLY A 509 27.35 2.15 -27.95
CA GLY A 509 26.61 2.95 -28.93
C GLY A 509 26.33 4.36 -28.43
N GLY A 510 25.85 4.51 -27.18
CA GLY A 510 25.62 5.81 -26.55
C GLY A 510 26.92 6.60 -26.35
N ALA A 511 28.01 5.92 -25.98
CA ALA A 511 29.32 6.55 -25.90
C ALA A 511 29.83 7.02 -27.26
N VAL A 512 29.68 6.24 -28.33
CA VAL A 512 30.08 6.58 -29.70
C VAL A 512 29.20 7.66 -30.31
N TYR A 513 27.88 7.57 -30.15
CA TYR A 513 26.95 8.64 -30.53
C TYR A 513 27.34 9.94 -29.84
N GLY A 514 27.63 9.87 -28.54
CA GLY A 514 28.15 10.99 -27.79
C GLY A 514 29.63 11.28 -28.01
N LEU A 515 30.32 10.71 -29.01
CA LEU A 515 31.64 11.10 -29.52
C LEU A 515 31.55 11.84 -30.88
N VAL A 516 30.50 11.55 -31.66
CA VAL A 516 30.19 12.12 -32.98
C VAL A 516 29.11 13.23 -32.86
N GLY A 517 29.09 14.24 -33.73
CA GLY A 517 27.99 15.23 -33.77
C GLY A 517 28.31 16.67 -33.34
N THR A 518 27.39 17.59 -33.71
CA THR A 518 27.57 19.05 -33.75
C THR A 518 27.59 19.73 -32.37
N ARG A 519 28.09 20.97 -32.30
CA ARG A 519 28.39 21.74 -31.07
C ARG A 519 27.21 21.94 -30.11
N LYS A 520 25.96 21.75 -30.52
CA LYS A 520 24.76 22.05 -29.73
C LYS A 520 24.20 20.78 -29.10
N GLY A 521 24.44 20.58 -27.81
CA GLY A 521 23.87 19.46 -27.03
C GLY A 521 22.37 19.57 -26.73
N ASP A 522 21.65 20.42 -27.47
CA ASP A 522 20.22 20.69 -27.27
C ASP A 522 19.32 19.58 -27.85
N GLU A 523 19.82 18.78 -28.79
CA GLU A 523 19.07 17.65 -29.38
C GLU A 523 18.61 16.63 -28.32
N ILE A 524 19.38 16.44 -27.25
CA ILE A 524 19.06 15.50 -26.16
C ILE A 524 17.88 16.01 -25.32
N LEU A 525 17.68 17.33 -25.26
CA LEU A 525 16.57 17.97 -24.54
C LEU A 525 15.33 18.18 -25.43
N THR A 526 15.40 17.81 -26.72
CA THR A 526 14.21 17.79 -27.57
C THR A 526 13.28 16.65 -27.16
N LEU A 527 11.99 16.81 -27.44
CA LEU A 527 10.99 15.77 -27.21
C LEU A 527 11.40 14.42 -27.82
N ARG A 528 12.02 14.45 -29.02
CA ARG A 528 12.52 13.25 -29.71
C ARG A 528 13.67 12.58 -28.95
N GLY A 529 14.60 13.37 -28.40
CA GLY A 529 15.70 12.88 -27.57
C GLY A 529 15.22 12.26 -26.26
N LEU A 530 14.27 12.93 -25.58
CA LEU A 530 13.69 12.45 -24.33
C LEU A 530 12.84 11.17 -24.52
N LEU A 531 12.00 11.13 -25.57
CA LEU A 531 11.21 9.94 -25.90
C LEU A 531 12.10 8.77 -26.36
N GLY A 532 13.12 9.05 -27.17
CA GLY A 532 14.08 8.02 -27.59
C GLY A 532 14.86 7.44 -26.40
N GLY A 533 15.29 8.30 -25.46
CA GLY A 533 15.94 7.87 -24.23
C GLY A 533 15.00 7.06 -23.32
N LEU A 534 13.76 7.52 -23.14
CA LEU A 534 12.72 6.79 -22.40
C LEU A 534 12.48 5.40 -22.99
N PHE A 535 12.33 5.31 -24.32
CA PHE A 535 12.13 4.04 -25.01
C PHE A 535 13.33 3.09 -24.82
N ALA A 536 14.55 3.59 -25.02
CA ALA A 536 15.77 2.78 -24.88
C ALA A 536 15.95 2.23 -23.45
N VAL A 537 15.74 3.07 -22.43
CA VAL A 537 15.82 2.64 -21.03
C VAL A 537 14.73 1.62 -20.70
N THR A 538 13.51 1.81 -21.23
CA THR A 538 12.39 0.90 -21.00
C THR A 538 12.64 -0.47 -21.62
N VAL A 539 13.16 -0.52 -22.86
CA VAL A 539 13.54 -1.76 -23.54
C VAL A 539 14.63 -2.51 -22.77
N LEU A 540 15.55 -1.79 -22.13
CA LEU A 540 16.59 -2.40 -21.27
C LEU A 540 16.10 -2.75 -19.87
N LEU A 541 15.04 -2.14 -19.35
CA LEU A 541 14.49 -2.46 -18.04
C LEU A 541 13.55 -3.67 -18.10
N TYR A 542 12.81 -3.81 -19.21
CA TYR A 542 11.76 -4.82 -19.37
C TYR A 542 12.25 -6.27 -19.16
N PRO A 543 13.38 -6.73 -19.72
CA PRO A 543 13.85 -8.10 -19.50
C PRO A 543 14.17 -8.41 -18.04
N LEU A 544 14.71 -7.45 -17.28
CA LEU A 544 15.00 -7.64 -15.86
C LEU A 544 13.72 -7.71 -15.02
N LEU A 545 12.75 -6.84 -15.32
CA LEU A 545 11.44 -6.90 -14.69
C LEU A 545 10.78 -8.25 -14.98
N TYR A 546 10.82 -8.70 -16.23
CA TYR A 546 10.24 -9.98 -16.63
C TYR A 546 10.90 -11.16 -15.91
N ALA A 547 12.23 -11.20 -15.85
CA ALA A 547 12.96 -12.23 -15.13
C ALA A 547 12.65 -12.24 -13.62
N GLY A 548 12.58 -11.06 -12.98
CA GLY A 548 12.18 -10.95 -11.58
C GLY A 548 10.76 -11.42 -11.31
N MET A 549 9.84 -11.13 -12.23
CA MET A 549 8.45 -11.59 -12.13
C MET A 549 8.31 -13.09 -12.35
N ASP A 550 9.07 -13.66 -13.29
CA ASP A 550 9.06 -15.10 -13.53
C ASP A 550 9.61 -15.87 -12.32
N ALA A 551 10.69 -15.37 -11.70
CA ALA A 551 11.21 -15.89 -10.44
C ALA A 551 10.16 -15.84 -9.31
N LYS A 552 9.44 -14.71 -9.18
CA LYS A 552 8.36 -14.58 -8.19
C LYS A 552 7.23 -15.60 -8.43
N ARG A 553 6.87 -15.85 -9.69
CA ARG A 553 5.86 -16.86 -10.04
C ARG A 553 6.33 -18.26 -9.71
N GLN A 554 7.60 -18.58 -10.01
CA GLN A 554 8.18 -19.87 -9.68
C GLN A 554 8.21 -20.10 -8.16
N GLU A 555 8.59 -19.09 -7.37
CA GLU A 555 8.56 -19.15 -5.91
C GLU A 555 7.14 -19.40 -5.40
N HIS A 556 6.14 -18.65 -5.88
CA HIS A 556 4.74 -18.90 -5.53
C HIS A 556 4.23 -20.28 -5.98
N MET A 557 4.74 -20.82 -7.09
CA MET A 557 4.41 -22.18 -7.53
C MET A 557 5.07 -23.23 -6.65
N VAL A 558 6.29 -22.99 -6.17
CA VAL A 558 6.99 -23.86 -5.22
C VAL A 558 6.32 -23.78 -3.85
N ASP A 559 5.97 -22.60 -3.35
CA ASP A 559 5.21 -22.43 -2.11
C ASP A 559 3.84 -23.11 -2.21
N ALA A 560 3.16 -22.98 -3.37
CA ALA A 560 1.94 -23.71 -3.63
C ALA A 560 2.18 -25.23 -3.65
N ALA A 561 3.22 -25.70 -4.33
CA ALA A 561 3.57 -27.12 -4.37
C ALA A 561 3.93 -27.68 -2.98
N LEU A 562 4.70 -26.93 -2.18
CA LEU A 562 5.04 -27.26 -0.79
C LEU A 562 3.79 -27.27 0.09
N SER A 563 2.86 -26.31 -0.08
CA SER A 563 1.57 -26.35 0.62
C SER A 563 0.73 -27.59 0.23
N PHE A 564 0.86 -28.06 -1.02
CA PHE A 564 0.24 -29.30 -1.47
C PHE A 564 1.00 -30.57 -0.96
N GLU A 565 2.33 -30.53 -0.83
CA GLU A 565 3.17 -31.61 -0.27
C GLU A 565 3.02 -31.75 1.25
N GLU A 566 2.85 -30.64 1.96
CA GLU A 566 2.46 -30.57 3.38
C GLU A 566 0.99 -31.01 3.58
N GLY A 567 0.26 -31.23 2.49
CA GLY A 567 -1.07 -31.81 2.51
C GLY A 567 -2.15 -30.89 3.06
N GLU A 568 -1.91 -29.58 3.17
CA GLU A 568 -2.90 -28.59 3.56
C GLU A 568 -3.59 -28.01 2.33
N ASP A 569 -4.87 -28.32 2.11
CA ASP A 569 -5.69 -27.60 1.13
C ASP A 569 -6.22 -26.31 1.78
N PRO A 570 -5.68 -25.12 1.43
CA PRO A 570 -6.07 -23.86 2.07
C PRO A 570 -7.55 -23.54 1.85
N ARG A 571 -8.14 -24.07 0.77
CA ARG A 571 -9.55 -23.90 0.43
C ARG A 571 -10.44 -24.70 1.38
N VAL A 572 -10.02 -25.90 1.77
CA VAL A 572 -10.72 -26.75 2.74
C VAL A 572 -10.66 -26.12 4.12
N LEU A 573 -9.47 -25.73 4.58
CA LEU A 573 -9.27 -25.09 5.90
C LEU A 573 -10.09 -23.79 6.04
N TYR A 574 -10.07 -22.95 5.00
CA TYR A 574 -10.89 -21.73 4.96
C TYR A 574 -12.39 -22.04 5.01
N SER A 575 -12.84 -23.01 4.20
CA SER A 575 -14.24 -23.39 4.12
C SER A 575 -14.77 -23.98 5.42
N ILE A 576 -13.97 -24.78 6.15
CA ILE A 576 -14.33 -25.31 7.47
C ILE A 576 -14.48 -24.17 8.49
N ARG A 577 -13.52 -23.23 8.55
CA ARG A 577 -13.60 -22.08 9.47
C ARG A 577 -14.84 -21.22 9.22
N GLN A 578 -15.18 -21.00 7.95
CA GLN A 578 -16.38 -20.24 7.58
C GLN A 578 -17.67 -20.95 8.03
N VAL A 579 -17.78 -22.26 7.80
CA VAL A 579 -18.97 -23.03 8.20
C VAL A 579 -19.14 -23.09 9.71
N LEU A 580 -18.06 -23.33 10.46
CA LEU A 580 -18.12 -23.34 11.94
C LEU A 580 -18.56 -21.99 12.49
N ARG A 581 -18.02 -20.89 11.96
CA ARG A 581 -18.41 -19.53 12.38
C ARG A 581 -19.88 -19.25 12.06
N SER A 582 -20.35 -19.58 10.86
CA SER A 582 -21.76 -19.42 10.47
C SER A 582 -22.69 -20.29 11.32
N ALA A 583 -22.30 -21.54 11.58
CA ALA A 583 -23.02 -22.47 12.44
C ALA A 583 -23.15 -21.94 13.88
N SER A 584 -22.08 -21.38 14.45
CA SER A 584 -22.15 -20.79 15.79
C SER A 584 -23.09 -19.59 15.89
N GLY A 585 -23.24 -18.78 14.83
CA GLY A 585 -24.15 -17.64 14.84
C GLY A 585 -25.62 -18.02 14.63
N THR A 586 -25.89 -19.14 13.96
CA THR A 586 -27.23 -19.53 13.48
C THR A 586 -27.84 -20.70 14.24
N LEU A 587 -27.04 -21.67 14.67
CA LEU A 587 -27.50 -22.86 15.40
C LEU A 587 -27.43 -22.67 16.93
N ALA A 588 -26.55 -21.81 17.45
CA ALA A 588 -26.42 -21.58 18.91
C ALA A 588 -27.73 -21.18 19.62
N PRO A 589 -28.59 -20.30 19.08
CA PRO A 589 -29.84 -19.92 19.73
C PRO A 589 -30.87 -21.06 19.79
N ALA A 590 -30.80 -22.01 18.84
CA ALA A 590 -31.80 -23.05 18.63
C ALA A 590 -31.42 -24.41 19.25
N LEU A 591 -30.24 -24.50 19.89
CA LEU A 591 -29.75 -25.70 20.58
C LEU A 591 -30.24 -25.81 22.04
N TYR A 592 -31.03 -24.84 22.52
CA TYR A 592 -31.69 -24.84 23.83
C TYR A 592 -33.06 -25.57 23.78
N PRO A 593 -33.52 -26.15 24.91
CA PRO A 593 -34.48 -27.24 24.87
C PRO A 593 -35.92 -26.73 24.75
N ASP A 594 -36.40 -26.56 23.52
CA ASP A 594 -37.84 -26.52 23.22
C ASP A 594 -38.12 -27.48 22.04
N PRO A 595 -38.94 -28.55 22.21
CA PRO A 595 -39.15 -29.58 21.18
C PRO A 595 -39.77 -29.05 19.87
N ALA A 596 -40.47 -27.91 19.91
CA ALA A 596 -41.03 -27.23 18.73
C ALA A 596 -39.96 -26.68 17.76
N THR A 597 -38.71 -26.53 18.21
CA THR A 597 -37.58 -25.98 17.44
C THR A 597 -36.78 -27.03 16.66
N SER A 598 -37.08 -28.32 16.84
CA SER A 598 -36.26 -29.42 16.31
C SER A 598 -36.21 -29.49 14.77
N ALA A 599 -37.35 -29.31 14.10
CA ALA A 599 -37.42 -29.28 12.63
C ALA A 599 -36.74 -28.04 12.03
N GLN A 600 -36.78 -26.90 12.73
CA GLN A 600 -36.15 -25.66 12.31
C GLN A 600 -34.61 -25.74 12.43
N VAL A 601 -34.10 -26.37 13.49
CA VAL A 601 -32.67 -26.68 13.63
C VAL A 601 -32.21 -27.62 12.52
N ASP A 602 -32.98 -28.67 12.23
CA ASP A 602 -32.61 -29.66 11.22
C ASP A 602 -32.63 -29.05 9.80
N SER A 603 -33.60 -28.17 9.51
CA SER A 603 -33.65 -27.40 8.25
C SER A 603 -32.49 -26.40 8.13
N THR A 604 -32.21 -25.64 9.18
CA THR A 604 -31.13 -24.63 9.20
C THR A 604 -29.75 -25.28 9.08
N ALA A 605 -29.50 -26.39 9.80
CA ALA A 605 -28.25 -27.13 9.73
C ALA A 605 -28.03 -27.75 8.34
N THR A 606 -29.08 -28.32 7.73
CA THR A 606 -29.00 -28.86 6.37
C THR A 606 -28.75 -27.75 5.34
N GLN A 607 -29.41 -26.61 5.48
CA GLN A 607 -29.21 -25.46 4.60
C GLN A 607 -27.80 -24.86 4.72
N LEU A 608 -27.24 -24.79 5.93
CA LEU A 608 -25.86 -24.35 6.17
C LEU A 608 -24.84 -25.24 5.48
N VAL A 609 -25.01 -26.55 5.52
CA VAL A 609 -24.13 -27.49 4.82
C VAL A 609 -24.29 -27.34 3.30
N ARG A 610 -25.53 -27.25 2.81
CA ARG A 610 -25.85 -27.14 1.37
C ARG A 610 -25.43 -25.81 0.72
N GLN A 611 -25.40 -24.72 1.48
CA GLN A 611 -24.99 -23.39 1.01
C GLN A 611 -23.51 -23.09 1.29
N SER A 612 -22.78 -24.03 1.90
CA SER A 612 -21.37 -23.85 2.22
C SER A 612 -20.48 -24.09 1.01
N LEU A 613 -19.30 -23.45 1.02
CA LEU A 613 -18.25 -23.77 0.05
C LEU A 613 -17.78 -25.22 0.17
N LEU A 614 -17.98 -25.86 1.33
CA LEU A 614 -17.66 -27.27 1.52
C LEU A 614 -18.50 -28.19 0.63
N SER A 615 -19.78 -27.88 0.38
CA SER A 615 -20.63 -28.72 -0.49
C SER A 615 -20.30 -28.58 -1.98
N SER A 616 -19.42 -27.64 -2.36
CA SER A 616 -18.90 -27.51 -3.74
C SER A 616 -17.60 -28.28 -3.97
N LEU A 617 -17.06 -28.91 -2.92
CA LEU A 617 -15.87 -29.75 -3.00
C LEU A 617 -16.31 -31.19 -3.26
N ASP A 618 -16.59 -31.53 -4.53
CA ASP A 618 -17.06 -32.86 -4.97
C ASP A 618 -16.11 -34.02 -4.57
N THR A 619 -14.89 -33.70 -4.14
CA THR A 619 -13.85 -34.66 -3.76
C THR A 619 -13.88 -35.09 -2.28
N TYR A 620 -14.66 -34.42 -1.43
CA TYR A 620 -14.72 -34.67 0.02
C TYR A 620 -16.13 -34.97 0.52
N GLU A 621 -16.25 -35.89 1.47
CA GLU A 621 -17.50 -36.11 2.20
C GLU A 621 -17.62 -35.12 3.37
N VAL A 622 -18.63 -34.24 3.31
CA VAL A 622 -18.81 -33.15 4.28
C VAL A 622 -19.91 -33.50 5.27
N ARG A 623 -19.58 -33.45 6.57
CA ARG A 623 -20.50 -33.75 7.68
C ARG A 623 -20.41 -32.65 8.74
N LEU A 624 -21.57 -32.13 9.16
CA LEU A 624 -21.69 -31.21 10.31
C LEU A 624 -22.32 -31.97 11.48
N SER A 625 -21.66 -31.98 12.64
CA SER A 625 -22.13 -32.73 13.82
C SER A 625 -22.28 -31.82 15.03
N VAL A 626 -23.34 -32.02 15.81
CA VAL A 626 -23.59 -31.36 17.09
C VAL A 626 -23.28 -32.35 18.20
N LEU A 627 -22.37 -31.96 19.10
CA LEU A 627 -21.83 -32.81 20.15
C LEU A 627 -22.21 -32.29 21.54
N GLY A 628 -22.41 -33.21 22.48
CA GLY A 628 -22.43 -32.90 23.91
C GLY A 628 -21.02 -32.58 24.43
N SER A 629 -20.94 -32.03 25.64
CA SER A 629 -19.67 -31.76 26.34
C SER A 629 -18.86 -33.02 26.66
N ASP A 630 -19.53 -34.18 26.67
CA ASP A 630 -18.98 -35.53 26.80
C ASP A 630 -18.51 -36.12 25.46
N GLY A 631 -18.68 -35.40 24.34
CA GLY A 631 -18.39 -35.87 22.99
C GLY A 631 -19.46 -36.80 22.41
N ALA A 632 -20.60 -36.99 23.09
CA ALA A 632 -21.70 -37.77 22.54
C ALA A 632 -22.33 -37.04 21.35
N VAL A 633 -22.48 -37.72 20.22
CA VAL A 633 -23.11 -37.17 19.01
C VAL A 633 -24.61 -37.01 19.26
N ARG A 634 -25.08 -35.76 19.29
CA ARG A 634 -26.51 -35.45 19.46
C ARG A 634 -27.24 -35.44 18.14
N ARG A 635 -26.64 -34.84 17.10
CA ARG A 635 -27.21 -34.73 15.74
C ARG A 635 -26.11 -34.65 14.69
N GLN A 636 -26.41 -35.08 13.46
CA GLN A 636 -25.49 -35.02 12.33
C GLN A 636 -26.21 -34.73 11.02
N TYR A 637 -25.57 -33.93 10.17
CA TYR A 637 -26.13 -33.39 8.94
C TYR A 637 -25.14 -33.50 7.77
N THR A 638 -25.67 -33.80 6.59
CA THR A 638 -24.98 -33.72 5.29
C THR A 638 -25.79 -32.81 4.36
N ALA A 639 -25.29 -32.55 3.14
CA ALA A 639 -26.02 -31.80 2.12
C ALA A 639 -27.35 -32.47 1.71
N GLY A 640 -27.48 -33.79 1.96
CA GLY A 640 -28.69 -34.59 1.70
C GLY A 640 -29.68 -34.66 2.88
N GLY A 641 -29.35 -34.07 4.05
CA GLY A 641 -30.21 -34.06 5.23
C GLY A 641 -29.58 -34.70 6.46
N ARG A 642 -30.43 -35.11 7.42
CA ARG A 642 -30.01 -35.69 8.71
C ARG A 642 -29.57 -37.14 8.56
N VAL A 643 -28.45 -37.50 9.19
CA VAL A 643 -27.87 -38.86 9.16
C VAL A 643 -28.06 -39.53 10.53
N GLN A 644 -28.43 -40.82 10.55
CA GLN A 644 -28.66 -41.63 11.78
C GLN A 644 -27.76 -42.88 11.88
N GLU A 645 -26.61 -42.90 11.21
CA GLU A 645 -25.74 -44.08 11.19
C GLU A 645 -24.85 -44.23 12.44
N LYS A 646 -25.01 -45.32 13.21
CA LYS A 646 -24.18 -45.63 14.41
C LYS A 646 -22.67 -45.70 14.16
N ARG A 647 -22.24 -46.05 12.93
CA ARG A 647 -20.81 -46.16 12.56
C ARG A 647 -20.15 -44.79 12.42
N SER A 648 -20.94 -43.77 12.05
CA SER A 648 -20.54 -42.36 11.94
C SER A 648 -20.14 -41.76 13.29
N ASP A 649 -20.82 -42.19 14.36
CA ASP A 649 -20.64 -41.62 15.69
C ASP A 649 -19.27 -41.93 16.31
N ARG A 650 -18.59 -42.99 15.85
CA ARG A 650 -17.25 -43.37 16.32
C ARG A 650 -16.18 -42.46 15.72
N THR A 651 -16.29 -42.16 14.43
CA THR A 651 -15.39 -41.24 13.72
C THR A 651 -15.45 -39.82 14.29
N VAL A 652 -16.67 -39.32 14.49
CA VAL A 652 -16.87 -37.97 15.05
C VAL A 652 -16.33 -37.89 16.48
N ARG A 653 -16.49 -38.95 17.28
CA ARG A 653 -15.93 -39.03 18.62
C ARG A 653 -14.40 -39.03 18.64
N ASN A 654 -13.76 -39.75 17.72
CA ASN A 654 -12.29 -39.74 17.59
C ASN A 654 -11.76 -38.37 17.19
N ALA A 655 -12.41 -37.70 16.22
CA ALA A 655 -12.05 -36.33 15.83
C ALA A 655 -12.25 -35.32 16.97
N PHE A 656 -13.34 -35.46 17.74
CA PHE A 656 -13.58 -34.63 18.94
C PHE A 656 -12.51 -34.86 20.01
N ALA A 657 -12.13 -36.12 20.27
CA ALA A 657 -11.07 -36.45 21.23
C ALA A 657 -9.70 -35.89 20.83
N ALA A 658 -9.39 -35.85 19.53
CA ALA A 658 -8.16 -35.27 19.01
C ALA A 658 -8.13 -33.73 19.12
N LEU A 659 -9.25 -33.06 18.83
CA LEU A 659 -9.31 -31.59 18.80
C LEU A 659 -9.59 -30.94 20.17
N ARG A 660 -10.17 -31.68 21.12
CA ARG A 660 -10.55 -31.17 22.45
C ARG A 660 -9.36 -30.60 23.25
N PRO A 661 -8.20 -31.28 23.38
CA PRO A 661 -7.05 -30.75 24.11
C PRO A 661 -6.52 -29.43 23.52
N ILE A 662 -6.68 -29.24 22.21
CA ILE A 662 -6.22 -28.05 21.47
C ILE A 662 -7.20 -26.90 21.68
N TYR A 663 -8.49 -27.19 21.62
CA TYR A 663 -9.56 -26.24 21.96
C TYR A 663 -9.49 -25.77 23.42
N GLU A 664 -9.17 -26.67 24.36
CA GLU A 664 -9.04 -26.33 25.80
C GLU A 664 -7.83 -25.40 26.08
N ARG A 665 -6.75 -25.48 25.30
CA ARG A 665 -5.59 -24.57 25.41
C ARG A 665 -5.85 -23.20 24.81
N SER A 666 -6.66 -23.11 23.76
CA SER A 666 -6.98 -21.86 23.06
C SER A 666 -8.44 -21.85 22.61
N PRO A 667 -9.38 -21.39 23.45
CA PRO A 667 -10.80 -21.41 23.14
C PRO A 667 -11.12 -20.54 21.92
N GLY A 668 -11.67 -21.17 20.87
CA GLY A 668 -11.95 -20.55 19.58
C GLY A 668 -12.30 -21.60 18.51
N ALA A 669 -12.46 -21.18 17.24
CA ALA A 669 -12.65 -22.13 16.15
C ALA A 669 -11.32 -22.82 15.82
N VAL A 670 -11.15 -24.07 16.26
CA VAL A 670 -9.99 -24.90 15.97
C VAL A 670 -10.27 -25.69 14.71
N VAL A 671 -9.35 -25.70 13.75
CA VAL A 671 -9.46 -26.50 12.52
C VAL A 671 -8.11 -27.10 12.25
N GLU A 672 -8.04 -28.43 12.17
CA GLU A 672 -6.81 -29.16 11.91
C GLU A 672 -7.04 -30.33 10.96
N GLN A 673 -5.95 -30.77 10.34
CA GLN A 673 -5.88 -32.02 9.63
C GLN A 673 -5.76 -33.16 10.66
N LEU A 674 -6.61 -34.19 10.54
CA LEU A 674 -6.59 -35.34 11.44
C LEU A 674 -5.42 -36.27 11.11
N SER A 675 -4.61 -36.61 12.11
CA SER A 675 -3.53 -37.60 11.98
C SER A 675 -4.08 -38.97 11.56
N ARG A 676 -3.26 -39.79 10.88
CA ARG A 676 -3.67 -41.10 10.32
C ARG A 676 -4.36 -42.02 11.35
N GLU A 677 -3.99 -41.96 12.62
CA GLU A 677 -4.58 -42.75 13.72
C GLU A 677 -6.01 -42.31 14.12
N ALA A 678 -6.40 -41.07 13.82
CA ALA A 678 -7.72 -40.50 14.12
C ALA A 678 -8.70 -40.57 12.93
N THR A 679 -8.31 -41.21 11.82
CA THR A 679 -9.08 -41.21 10.56
C THR A 679 -10.22 -42.23 10.52
N ALA A 680 -11.29 -41.90 9.78
CA ALA A 680 -12.53 -42.67 9.65
C ALA A 680 -12.40 -44.00 8.90
N ARG A 681 -11.38 -44.14 8.04
CA ARG A 681 -11.18 -45.28 7.12
C ARG A 681 -9.68 -45.53 6.94
N PRO A 682 -9.08 -46.48 7.69
CA PRO A 682 -7.67 -46.83 7.53
C PRO A 682 -7.32 -47.41 6.14
N SER A 683 -8.31 -47.87 5.38
CA SER A 683 -8.14 -48.58 4.10
C SER A 683 -8.24 -47.70 2.85
N GLU A 684 -8.64 -46.42 2.95
CA GLU A 684 -8.63 -45.47 1.81
C GLU A 684 -7.36 -44.61 1.88
N GLN A 685 -6.23 -45.20 1.47
CA GLN A 685 -4.86 -44.69 1.66
C GLN A 685 -4.49 -43.40 0.91
N SER A 686 -5.40 -42.63 0.31
CA SER A 686 -5.00 -41.53 -0.61
C SER A 686 -5.52 -40.13 -0.31
N ARG A 687 -6.32 -39.90 0.75
CA ARG A 687 -6.89 -38.56 1.01
C ARG A 687 -6.84 -38.12 2.46
N PHE A 688 -6.34 -36.91 2.69
CA PHE A 688 -6.28 -36.26 4.00
C PHE A 688 -7.68 -35.96 4.55
N GLN A 689 -7.87 -36.12 5.86
CA GLN A 689 -9.13 -35.82 6.54
C GLN A 689 -8.95 -34.55 7.39
N TYR A 690 -9.93 -33.67 7.35
CA TYR A 690 -9.90 -32.41 8.10
C TYR A 690 -11.09 -32.36 9.05
N ALA A 691 -10.87 -31.80 10.24
CA ALA A 691 -11.93 -31.58 11.20
C ALA A 691 -11.75 -30.22 11.88
N GLY A 692 -12.85 -29.65 12.32
CA GLY A 692 -12.82 -28.46 13.14
C GLY A 692 -13.84 -28.50 14.26
N LEU A 693 -13.49 -27.84 15.35
CA LEU A 693 -14.23 -27.79 16.59
C LEU A 693 -14.42 -26.32 17.00
N LEU A 694 -15.66 -25.97 17.33
CA LEU A 694 -15.99 -24.67 17.89
C LEU A 694 -17.03 -24.88 18.99
N GLY A 695 -16.69 -24.46 20.21
CA GLY A 695 -17.66 -24.47 21.30
C GLY A 695 -18.77 -23.45 21.08
N VAL A 696 -19.99 -23.87 21.39
CA VAL A 696 -21.14 -22.98 21.43
C VAL A 696 -21.12 -22.27 22.79
N PRO A 697 -21.11 -20.92 22.84
CA PRO A 697 -21.09 -20.21 24.11
C PRO A 697 -22.35 -20.55 24.94
N PRO A 698 -22.21 -20.77 26.27
CA PRO A 698 -23.37 -20.84 27.15
C PRO A 698 -24.12 -19.51 27.06
N GLY A 699 -25.45 -19.57 27.00
CA GLY A 699 -26.35 -18.53 26.51
C GLY A 699 -25.99 -17.12 26.97
N ALA A 700 -25.90 -16.20 26.01
CA ALA A 700 -25.95 -14.76 26.23
C ALA A 700 -27.41 -14.30 26.30
#